data_AF-A0A7R9EB51-F1
#
_entry.id   AF-A0A7R9EB51-F1
#
_cell.length_a   1.000
_cell.length_b   1.000
_cell.length_c   1.000
_cell.angle_alpha   90.00
_cell.angle_beta   90.00
_cell.angle_gamma   90.00
#
_symmetry.space_group_name_H-M   'P 1'
#
loop_
_entity.id
_entity.type
_entity.pdbx_description
1 polymer ?
#
loop_
_entity_poly.entity_id
_entity_poly.type
_entity_poly.pdbx_seq_one_letter_code
_entity_poly.pdbx_strand_id
1 'polypeptide(L)'
;MWECTFNVMKRTYKDLKQFVLQHDVYSKEPLNDKVTCSQAGVAQAGQIRRVLEEEEEEEEEEETITLVSELDKEMEKILASKLDKSKWTLYQQVLQRYLHFSQHSLPPENTTTTTTTPEVSVLPIPAVLNTVTVQARKQAEILLEHIISRGGISWNSNGEPLFTDIEKLIRIDPTYCAASVSGDEESQQKGVHAKGLDSETCLIPAEGSRPCAANYSFVTECLFLVHHSLNLGFNVCFQKLMQLNQSIGEIQNAHTQNSNMLQTLEEQMKRLMTEYLSLRGALLETSAMEGMSHLHAATATWLVQVVVDVDSAEEREHYFPGSLRPVHFPLSEHASPTLACVPEFLLENLASFLTFVRRFNPRTLEENAERFLNPILTLILTFMDAPHRMLNPHLRARMAECLESFLPHPEERNDLNQLNPNPFGCFHREQLFLTHPHRLHLAKEAEANMEATTPPLFLRFINLLMNDAVFLLDESLNNMAQLRTMQTARDAGEWADVREQTQNERLMMHTGMIARFDNILGRETIHILELLTSEITSIFCHPTMVERIASMLNYFLYHLVGPNKKNFKVKDQKEYEFDPANTVLNICKIYVHLVDSDAFCSAVSQDGRSYSPQLFSLAEDVLVRIGGASLISDLQTVASKVSKLATQYQTDEAMLSDAPEEFLDPIMSTLMLDPVILPSSRTTVDRSTIARHLLSDQSDPFNRAPLTMDMVRSNDLLKEQITAWVSEKRQSYNTSLTMNMDASS
;
A
#
# COMPACT_ATOMS: atom_id res chain seq x y z
N MET A 1 29.89 -14.47 11.04
CA MET A 1 28.66 -13.64 11.12
C MET A 1 28.26 -13.32 12.57
N TRP A 2 27.88 -14.30 13.39
CA TRP A 2 27.49 -14.10 14.81
C TRP A 2 28.61 -13.56 15.71
N GLU A 3 29.85 -13.97 15.49
CA GLU A 3 31.02 -13.55 16.27
C GLU A 3 31.45 -12.09 15.99
N CYS A 4 31.26 -11.62 14.75
CA CYS A 4 31.49 -10.22 14.37
C CYS A 4 30.42 -9.30 14.96
N THR A 5 29.15 -9.74 14.93
CA THR A 5 28.01 -9.07 15.57
C THR A 5 28.23 -8.95 17.08
N PHE A 6 28.72 -10.03 17.71
CA PHE A 6 29.02 -10.08 19.14
C PHE A 6 30.10 -9.08 19.59
N ASN A 7 31.14 -8.89 18.78
CA ASN A 7 32.23 -7.95 19.08
C ASN A 7 31.80 -6.48 18.91
N VAL A 8 30.88 -6.19 17.98
CA VAL A 8 30.26 -4.87 17.83
C VAL A 8 29.37 -4.58 19.04
N MET A 9 28.53 -5.54 19.44
CA MET A 9 27.66 -5.40 20.61
C MET A 9 28.44 -5.13 21.91
N LYS A 10 29.56 -5.82 22.14
CA LYS A 10 30.45 -5.59 23.30
C LYS A 10 31.02 -4.19 23.32
N ARG A 11 31.31 -3.62 22.15
CA ARG A 11 31.89 -2.27 22.04
C ARG A 11 30.82 -1.19 22.24
N THR A 12 29.65 -1.34 21.61
CA THR A 12 28.50 -0.45 21.81
C THR A 12 28.05 -0.41 23.27
N TYR A 13 27.99 -1.56 23.96
CA TYR A 13 27.70 -1.61 25.39
C TYR A 13 28.79 -0.92 26.24
N LYS A 14 30.08 -1.14 25.93
CA LYS A 14 31.19 -0.53 26.66
C LYS A 14 31.20 0.99 26.53
N ASP A 15 30.90 1.49 25.33
CA ASP A 15 30.83 2.93 25.04
C ASP A 15 29.60 3.57 25.72
N LEU A 16 28.46 2.89 25.76
CA LEU A 16 27.24 3.36 26.46
C LEU A 16 27.43 3.37 27.98
N LYS A 17 28.01 2.30 28.55
CA LYS A 17 28.33 2.21 29.99
C LYS A 17 29.32 3.30 30.41
N GLN A 18 30.31 3.59 29.57
CA GLN A 18 31.28 4.64 29.83
C GLN A 18 30.65 6.04 29.75
N PHE A 19 29.65 6.25 28.88
CA PHE A 19 28.87 7.48 28.80
C PHE A 19 27.99 7.69 30.05
N VAL A 20 27.28 6.66 30.52
CA VAL A 20 26.47 6.72 31.75
C VAL A 20 27.36 7.01 32.97
N LEU A 21 28.50 6.30 33.11
CA LEU A 21 29.47 6.52 34.19
C LEU A 21 30.16 7.91 34.17
N GLN A 22 30.14 8.60 33.02
CA GLN A 22 30.72 9.94 32.86
C GLN A 22 29.73 11.06 33.11
N HIS A 23 28.42 10.77 33.20
CA HIS A 23 27.37 11.77 33.40
C HIS A 23 26.64 11.62 34.75
N ASP A 24 26.88 10.54 35.51
CA ASP A 24 26.67 10.51 36.96
C ASP A 24 27.93 10.99 37.72
N VAL A 25 27.71 11.73 38.81
CA VAL A 25 28.73 12.41 39.64
C VAL A 25 29.56 11.40 40.45
N TYR A 26 30.33 10.55 39.77
CA TYR A 26 31.37 9.74 40.39
C TYR A 26 32.72 10.46 40.32
N SER A 27 32.88 11.54 41.08
CA SER A 27 34.21 11.94 41.56
C SER A 27 34.16 12.66 42.89
N LYS A 28 34.33 11.92 44.00
CA LYS A 28 34.86 12.50 45.24
C LYS A 28 36.37 12.65 45.10
N GLU A 29 36.87 13.88 45.03
CA GLU A 29 38.19 14.22 45.57
C GLU A 29 38.03 15.32 46.65
N PRO A 30 38.78 15.24 47.77
CA PRO A 30 38.48 15.99 48.98
C PRO A 30 39.00 17.43 48.89
N LEU A 31 38.10 18.41 48.96
CA LEU A 31 38.46 19.81 49.13
C LEU A 31 38.83 20.09 50.59
N ASN A 32 40.12 20.34 50.79
CA ASN A 32 40.73 20.72 52.05
C ASN A 32 40.55 22.24 52.28
N ASP A 33 39.90 22.57 53.40
CA ASP A 33 40.06 23.75 54.26
C ASP A 33 39.77 25.19 53.78
N LYS A 34 38.88 25.82 54.57
CA LYS A 34 38.80 27.23 55.02
C LYS A 34 38.22 28.29 54.08
N VAL A 35 36.95 28.66 54.33
CA VAL A 35 36.56 30.05 54.65
C VAL A 35 35.42 30.03 55.68
N THR A 36 35.61 30.82 56.74
CA THR A 36 34.74 31.04 57.89
C THR A 36 33.42 31.73 57.52
N CYS A 37 32.30 31.18 58.00
CA CYS A 37 30.98 31.81 58.01
C CYS A 37 30.83 32.73 59.24
N SER A 38 30.24 33.91 59.06
CA SER A 38 29.68 34.70 60.16
C SER A 38 28.29 35.23 59.80
N GLN A 39 27.34 34.86 60.67
CA GLN A 39 26.09 35.55 61.06
C GLN A 39 24.81 35.36 60.22
N ALA A 40 24.03 34.38 60.72
CA ALA A 40 22.71 34.53 61.35
C ALA A 40 21.48 34.92 60.51
N GLY A 41 20.50 34.00 60.51
CA GLY A 41 19.08 34.34 60.67
C GLY A 41 18.09 33.51 59.85
N VAL A 42 17.36 32.62 60.56
CA VAL A 42 16.07 32.01 60.18
C VAL A 42 16.10 30.77 59.26
N ALA A 43 15.87 29.57 59.83
CA ALA A 43 15.03 28.49 59.24
C ALA A 43 15.16 27.17 60.04
N GLN A 44 14.36 26.99 61.10
CA GLN A 44 14.31 25.71 61.85
C GLN A 44 13.15 24.79 61.43
N ALA A 45 12.48 25.08 60.32
CA ALA A 45 11.47 24.22 59.68
C ALA A 45 11.98 23.55 58.39
N GLY A 46 13.07 24.05 57.78
CA GLY A 46 13.67 23.47 56.58
C GLY A 46 14.64 22.32 56.85
N GLN A 47 15.05 22.12 58.12
CA GLN A 47 16.10 21.18 58.47
C GLN A 47 15.59 19.76 58.76
N ILE A 48 14.28 19.59 59.00
CA ILE A 48 13.63 18.26 59.07
C ILE A 48 13.15 17.84 57.67
N ARG A 49 12.71 18.80 56.85
CA ARG A 49 12.31 18.55 55.46
C ARG A 49 13.50 18.18 54.57
N ARG A 50 14.65 18.86 54.74
CA ARG A 50 15.90 18.47 54.06
C ARG A 50 16.43 17.11 54.47
N VAL A 51 16.30 16.70 55.72
CA VAL A 51 16.79 15.38 56.14
C VAL A 51 15.90 14.26 55.58
N LEU A 52 14.58 14.51 55.45
CA LEU A 52 13.67 13.56 54.80
C LEU A 52 13.80 13.58 53.26
N GLU A 53 14.06 14.74 52.65
CA GLU A 53 14.35 14.87 51.21
C GLU A 53 15.75 14.29 50.88
N GLU A 54 16.75 14.42 51.77
CA GLU A 54 18.08 13.78 51.63
C GLU A 54 18.01 12.26 51.86
N GLU A 55 17.16 11.76 52.77
CA GLU A 55 16.92 10.31 52.94
C GLU A 55 16.12 9.71 51.75
N GLU A 56 15.16 10.44 51.17
CA GLU A 56 14.44 10.03 49.95
C GLU A 56 15.35 10.10 48.69
N GLU A 57 16.22 11.11 48.57
CA GLU A 57 17.21 11.19 47.48
C GLU A 57 18.31 10.12 47.61
N GLU A 58 18.76 9.77 48.83
CA GLU A 58 19.70 8.67 49.05
C GLU A 58 19.06 7.29 48.77
N GLU A 59 17.77 7.08 49.07
CA GLU A 59 17.03 5.85 48.69
C GLU A 59 16.80 5.76 47.17
N GLU A 60 16.46 6.86 46.48
CA GLU A 60 16.31 6.89 45.02
C GLU A 60 17.67 6.69 44.29
N GLU A 61 18.76 7.23 44.83
CA GLU A 61 20.13 6.98 44.33
C GLU A 61 20.58 5.53 44.56
N GLU A 62 20.29 4.92 45.72
CA GLU A 62 20.60 3.50 45.96
C GLU A 62 19.77 2.57 45.07
N GLU A 63 18.48 2.88 44.83
CA GLU A 63 17.64 2.12 43.91
C GLU A 63 18.13 2.22 42.45
N THR A 64 18.55 3.41 41.99
CA THR A 64 19.08 3.61 40.64
C THR A 64 20.43 2.91 40.43
N ILE A 65 21.34 2.99 41.41
CA ILE A 65 22.62 2.25 41.38
C ILE A 65 22.35 0.73 41.33
N THR A 66 21.34 0.25 42.05
CA THR A 66 20.97 -1.17 42.07
C THR A 66 20.39 -1.60 40.71
N LEU A 67 19.52 -0.79 40.10
CA LEU A 67 18.90 -1.08 38.80
C LEU A 67 19.90 -1.11 37.64
N VAL A 68 20.83 -0.14 37.59
CA VAL A 68 21.89 -0.10 36.56
C VAL A 68 22.86 -1.26 36.75
N SER A 69 23.17 -1.63 38.00
CA SER A 69 23.96 -2.83 38.31
C SER A 69 23.28 -4.13 37.85
N GLU A 70 21.95 -4.20 37.92
CA GLU A 70 21.17 -5.34 37.40
C GLU A 70 21.16 -5.39 35.87
N LEU A 71 20.94 -4.25 35.19
CA LEU A 71 21.01 -4.15 33.72
C LEU A 71 22.40 -4.51 33.19
N ASP A 72 23.45 -4.13 33.91
CA ASP A 72 24.83 -4.52 33.62
C ASP A 72 25.03 -6.04 33.74
N LYS A 73 24.54 -6.65 34.82
CA LYS A 73 24.61 -8.12 34.99
C LYS A 73 23.83 -8.86 33.90
N GLU A 74 22.67 -8.35 33.50
CA GLU A 74 21.89 -8.92 32.39
C GLU A 74 22.64 -8.81 31.06
N MET A 75 23.19 -7.63 30.76
CA MET A 75 23.93 -7.40 29.52
C MET A 75 25.21 -8.23 29.47
N GLU A 76 25.97 -8.32 30.57
CA GLU A 76 27.17 -9.17 30.64
C GLU A 76 26.83 -10.66 30.49
N LYS A 77 25.70 -11.12 31.03
CA LYS A 77 25.23 -12.51 30.87
C LYS A 77 24.85 -12.82 29.41
N ILE A 78 24.22 -11.87 28.72
CA ILE A 78 23.92 -11.97 27.27
C ILE A 78 25.23 -12.04 26.46
N LEU A 79 26.18 -11.15 26.78
CA LEU A 79 27.49 -11.02 26.13
C LEU A 79 28.54 -12.07 26.55
N ALA A 80 28.21 -12.97 27.47
CA ALA A 80 29.05 -14.10 27.87
C ALA A 80 28.68 -15.41 27.15
N SER A 81 27.54 -15.47 26.45
CA SER A 81 27.02 -16.69 25.82
C SER A 81 27.04 -16.66 24.29
N LYS A 82 26.99 -17.83 23.60
CA LYS A 82 26.92 -17.90 22.13
C LYS A 82 25.62 -17.23 21.63
N LEU A 83 25.74 -16.35 20.63
CA LEU A 83 24.65 -15.51 20.13
C LEU A 83 23.74 -16.24 19.14
N ASP A 84 22.43 -16.08 19.33
CA ASP A 84 21.36 -16.57 18.44
C ASP A 84 20.27 -15.50 18.26
N LYS A 85 19.26 -15.78 17.42
CA LYS A 85 18.19 -14.84 17.05
C LYS A 85 17.34 -14.38 18.25
N SER A 86 17.16 -15.25 19.26
CA SER A 86 16.41 -14.93 20.47
C SER A 86 17.20 -13.97 21.38
N LYS A 87 18.49 -14.25 21.57
CA LYS A 87 19.39 -13.41 22.39
C LYS A 87 19.73 -12.07 21.75
N TRP A 88 19.73 -11.97 20.42
CA TRP A 88 19.83 -10.70 19.70
C TRP A 88 18.64 -9.78 20.01
N THR A 89 17.44 -10.34 20.06
CA THR A 89 16.22 -9.60 20.41
C THR A 89 16.29 -9.11 21.86
N LEU A 90 16.76 -9.98 22.77
CA LEU A 90 16.98 -9.64 24.17
C LEU A 90 18.05 -8.54 24.34
N TYR A 91 19.13 -8.61 23.57
CA TYR A 91 20.17 -7.57 23.54
C TYR A 91 19.61 -6.21 23.13
N GLN A 92 18.77 -6.17 22.08
CA GLN A 92 18.14 -4.92 21.63
C GLN A 92 17.17 -4.35 22.68
N GLN A 93 16.44 -5.20 23.41
CA GLN A 93 15.54 -4.78 24.49
C GLN A 93 16.28 -4.20 25.69
N VAL A 94 17.38 -4.85 26.14
CA VAL A 94 18.19 -4.34 27.25
C VAL A 94 18.91 -3.04 26.83
N LEU A 95 19.34 -2.91 25.57
CA LEU A 95 19.95 -1.68 25.05
C LEU A 95 18.95 -0.51 24.99
N GLN A 96 17.69 -0.78 24.63
CA GLN A 96 16.61 0.22 24.65
C GLN A 96 16.29 0.70 26.07
N ARG A 97 16.28 -0.21 27.06
CA ARG A 97 16.11 0.16 28.48
C ARG A 97 17.26 1.02 29.01
N TYR A 98 18.48 0.75 28.55
CA TYR A 98 19.67 1.56 28.85
C TYR A 98 19.56 3.00 28.31
N LEU A 99 19.03 3.17 27.10
CA LEU A 99 18.85 4.47 26.46
C LEU A 99 17.71 5.29 27.09
N HIS A 100 16.63 4.64 27.52
CA HIS A 100 15.53 5.28 28.24
C HIS A 100 15.99 5.84 29.60
N PHE A 101 16.93 5.18 30.28
CA PHE A 101 17.50 5.68 31.55
C PHE A 101 18.28 6.99 31.37
N SER A 102 19.09 7.09 30.30
CA SER A 102 19.90 8.28 29.99
C SER A 102 19.09 9.57 29.76
N GLN A 103 17.79 9.48 29.48
CA GLN A 103 16.94 10.64 29.19
C GLN A 103 16.26 11.23 30.44
N HIS A 104 16.09 10.44 31.50
CA HIS A 104 15.47 10.91 32.75
C HIS A 104 16.46 11.60 33.71
N SER A 105 17.77 11.41 33.51
CA SER A 105 18.83 11.91 34.41
C SER A 105 19.42 13.29 34.02
N LEU A 106 18.93 13.94 32.96
CA LEU A 106 19.49 15.22 32.49
C LEU A 106 18.73 16.40 33.10
N PRO A 107 19.35 17.25 33.94
CA PRO A 107 18.73 18.50 34.37
C PRO A 107 18.76 19.54 33.24
N PRO A 108 17.82 20.50 33.21
CA PRO A 108 17.74 21.51 32.14
C PRO A 108 18.84 22.57 32.30
N GLU A 109 19.74 22.68 31.32
CA GLU A 109 20.84 23.65 31.38
C GLU A 109 20.42 25.07 30.97
N ASN A 110 20.71 26.04 31.85
CA ASN A 110 20.71 27.48 31.56
C ASN A 110 22.11 27.95 31.13
N THR A 111 22.10 28.92 30.23
CA THR A 111 23.20 29.51 29.44
C THR A 111 24.47 30.00 30.16
N THR A 112 25.53 30.08 29.34
CA THR A 112 26.78 30.91 29.40
C THR A 112 27.99 30.40 30.20
N THR A 113 29.08 30.00 29.51
CA THR A 113 30.31 30.81 29.31
C THR A 113 31.43 30.02 28.62
N THR A 114 32.29 30.76 27.92
CA THR A 114 33.50 30.38 27.18
C THR A 114 34.60 29.73 28.04
N THR A 115 35.22 28.63 27.59
CA THR A 115 36.67 28.52 27.25
C THR A 115 37.10 27.06 26.96
N THR A 116 37.77 26.90 25.81
CA THR A 116 38.77 25.90 25.38
C THR A 116 38.94 24.57 26.14
N THR A 117 38.68 23.45 25.44
CA THR A 117 39.15 22.09 25.76
C THR A 117 39.68 21.36 24.51
N PRO A 118 40.61 20.40 24.67
CA PRO A 118 41.35 19.78 23.58
C PRO A 118 40.57 18.65 22.89
N GLU A 119 40.91 18.43 21.62
CA GLU A 119 40.36 17.42 20.72
C GLU A 119 40.42 15.99 21.29
N VAL A 120 39.25 15.36 21.41
CA VAL A 120 39.09 13.91 21.24
C VAL A 120 38.11 13.70 20.10
N SER A 121 38.63 13.15 19.01
CA SER A 121 37.94 12.96 17.74
C SER A 121 36.83 11.91 17.84
N VAL A 122 35.62 12.38 18.10
CA VAL A 122 34.39 11.71 17.63
C VAL A 122 33.96 12.45 16.37
N LEU A 123 34.07 11.81 15.20
CA LEU A 123 33.48 12.32 13.97
C LEU A 123 32.87 11.15 13.16
N PRO A 124 31.72 11.35 12.47
CA PRO A 124 30.72 12.37 12.74
C PRO A 124 29.24 11.99 12.45
N ILE A 125 28.38 12.10 13.47
CA ILE A 125 26.98 12.52 13.31
C ILE A 125 26.89 13.88 12.55
N PRO A 126 27.88 14.81 12.66
CA PRO A 126 27.95 16.01 11.82
C PRO A 126 27.87 15.82 10.30
N ALA A 127 28.26 14.68 9.70
CA ALA A 127 28.21 14.56 8.23
C ALA A 127 26.78 14.41 7.67
N VAL A 128 25.89 13.76 8.43
CA VAL A 128 24.45 13.70 8.14
C VAL A 128 23.78 14.98 8.61
N LEU A 129 24.26 15.54 9.73
CA LEU A 129 23.95 16.88 10.17
C LEU A 129 24.74 17.97 9.38
N ASN A 130 25.19 17.76 8.15
CA ASN A 130 25.73 18.84 7.30
C ASN A 130 25.02 18.93 5.94
N THR A 131 24.06 18.05 5.67
CA THR A 131 23.20 18.10 4.47
C THR A 131 21.91 18.91 4.66
N VAL A 132 21.54 19.18 5.91
CA VAL A 132 20.47 20.13 6.28
C VAL A 132 21.11 21.43 6.73
N THR A 133 20.56 22.58 6.35
CA THR A 133 21.09 23.86 6.81
C THR A 133 21.01 23.93 8.34
N VAL A 134 22.07 24.44 8.98
CA VAL A 134 22.14 24.62 10.46
C VAL A 134 20.95 25.42 10.97
N GLN A 135 20.44 26.34 10.15
CA GLN A 135 19.27 27.15 10.42
C GLN A 135 17.97 26.35 10.49
N ALA A 136 17.74 25.42 9.55
CA ALA A 136 16.53 24.60 9.53
C ALA A 136 16.46 23.58 10.68
N ARG A 137 17.62 23.06 11.14
CA ARG A 137 17.64 22.18 12.32
C ARG A 137 17.34 22.91 13.60
N LYS A 138 17.95 24.08 13.77
CA LYS A 138 17.74 24.92 14.95
C LYS A 138 16.28 25.38 15.04
N GLN A 139 15.64 25.67 13.91
CA GLN A 139 14.20 26.00 13.86
C GLN A 139 13.30 24.79 14.14
N ALA A 140 13.65 23.59 13.66
CA ALA A 140 12.91 22.36 13.96
C ALA A 140 13.04 21.92 15.43
N GLU A 141 14.23 22.03 16.02
CA GLU A 141 14.49 21.74 17.44
C GLU A 141 13.75 22.74 18.35
N ILE A 142 13.84 24.04 18.06
CA ILE A 142 13.08 25.07 18.80
C ILE A 142 11.59 24.79 18.75
N LEU A 143 11.07 24.29 17.63
CA LEU A 143 9.65 23.94 17.53
C LEU A 143 9.30 22.67 18.28
N LEU A 144 10.11 21.62 18.17
CA LEU A 144 9.88 20.37 18.90
C LEU A 144 9.86 20.66 20.40
N GLU A 145 10.81 21.45 20.89
CA GLU A 145 10.84 21.95 22.28
C GLU A 145 9.64 22.84 22.60
N HIS A 146 9.15 23.68 21.66
CA HIS A 146 7.96 24.52 21.88
C HIS A 146 6.65 23.72 21.94
N ILE A 147 6.55 22.64 21.15
CA ILE A 147 5.41 21.71 21.13
C ILE A 147 5.39 20.88 22.42
N ILE A 148 6.57 20.43 22.87
CA ILE A 148 6.75 19.65 24.10
C ILE A 148 6.54 20.52 25.34
N SER A 149 7.11 21.73 25.39
CA SER A 149 7.06 22.62 26.57
C SER A 149 5.72 23.31 26.83
N ARG A 150 4.82 23.39 25.82
CA ARG A 150 3.48 23.99 25.98
C ARG A 150 2.34 22.99 26.24
N GLY A 151 2.64 21.70 26.44
CA GLY A 151 1.65 20.71 26.88
C GLY A 151 0.49 20.50 25.90
N GLY A 152 0.80 20.25 24.63
CA GLY A 152 -0.19 20.15 23.55
C GLY A 152 -0.88 18.80 23.36
N ILE A 153 -0.70 17.81 24.25
CA ILE A 153 -1.46 16.55 24.20
C ILE A 153 -1.71 16.08 25.64
N SER A 154 -2.98 16.02 26.04
CA SER A 154 -3.41 15.36 27.29
C SER A 154 -4.52 14.36 26.98
N TRP A 155 -4.69 13.38 27.86
CA TRP A 155 -5.58 12.22 27.67
C TRP A 155 -6.52 12.12 28.85
N ASN A 156 -7.79 11.78 28.61
CA ASN A 156 -8.70 11.44 29.71
C ASN A 156 -8.59 9.94 30.08
N SER A 157 -9.19 9.55 31.21
CA SER A 157 -9.18 8.17 31.74
C SER A 157 -9.85 7.13 30.83
N ASN A 158 -10.49 7.57 29.75
CA ASN A 158 -11.15 6.71 28.75
C ASN A 158 -10.31 6.59 27.46
N GLY A 159 -9.10 7.18 27.43
CA GLY A 159 -8.19 7.10 26.31
C GLY A 159 -8.54 8.04 25.15
N GLU A 160 -9.45 9.00 25.29
CA GLU A 160 -9.73 10.00 24.26
C GLU A 160 -8.63 11.08 24.23
N PRO A 161 -8.19 11.55 23.05
CA PRO A 161 -7.27 12.68 22.98
C PRO A 161 -8.02 13.96 23.32
N LEU A 162 -7.55 14.72 24.30
CA LEU A 162 -7.85 16.15 24.35
C LEU A 162 -6.95 16.83 23.30
N PHE A 163 -7.37 16.80 22.02
CA PHE A 163 -7.01 17.88 21.11
C PHE A 163 -7.75 19.10 21.64
N THR A 164 -7.06 19.96 22.39
CA THR A 164 -7.71 21.16 22.91
C THR A 164 -8.13 22.12 21.80
N ASP A 165 -7.65 22.00 20.55
CA ASP A 165 -8.14 22.83 19.44
C ASP A 165 -7.92 22.20 18.04
N ILE A 166 -8.80 21.31 17.56
CA ILE A 166 -8.93 21.12 16.10
C ILE A 166 -9.20 22.48 15.41
N GLU A 167 -9.82 23.41 16.15
CA GLU A 167 -9.98 24.82 15.78
C GLU A 167 -8.65 25.55 15.45
N LYS A 168 -7.52 25.15 16.04
CA LYS A 168 -6.19 25.71 15.71
C LYS A 168 -5.60 25.07 14.47
N LEU A 169 -5.84 23.77 14.24
CA LEU A 169 -5.39 23.06 13.05
C LEU A 169 -6.03 23.64 11.78
N ILE A 170 -7.34 23.91 11.82
CA ILE A 170 -8.08 24.52 10.70
C ILE A 170 -7.83 26.03 10.53
N ARG A 171 -7.02 26.64 11.41
CA ARG A 171 -6.53 28.04 11.29
C ARG A 171 -5.18 28.14 10.59
N ILE A 172 -4.60 27.01 10.19
CA ILE A 172 -3.39 26.99 9.35
C ILE A 172 -3.79 27.44 7.95
N ASP A 173 -3.13 28.50 7.50
CA ASP A 173 -3.44 29.10 6.20
C ASP A 173 -2.69 28.38 5.06
N PRO A 174 -3.39 27.81 4.06
CA PRO A 174 -2.78 27.10 2.95
C PRO A 174 -1.98 28.01 2.00
N THR A 175 -2.14 29.33 2.07
CA THR A 175 -1.46 30.25 1.13
C THR A 175 -0.06 30.65 1.55
N TYR A 176 0.47 30.13 2.66
CA TYR A 176 1.79 30.50 3.19
C TYR A 176 2.91 30.37 2.16
N CYS A 177 2.96 29.26 1.42
CA CYS A 177 3.97 29.05 0.38
C CYS A 177 3.73 29.87 -0.88
N ALA A 178 2.67 30.68 -0.99
CA ALA A 178 2.54 31.66 -2.07
C ALA A 178 3.15 33.03 -1.72
N ALA A 179 3.44 33.27 -0.44
CA ALA A 179 3.96 34.54 0.03
C ALA A 179 5.46 34.68 -0.27
N SER A 180 5.84 35.74 -0.99
CA SER A 180 7.23 36.13 -1.19
C SER A 180 7.56 37.38 -0.36
N VAL A 181 8.78 37.42 0.15
CA VAL A 181 9.27 38.47 1.05
C VAL A 181 10.69 38.85 0.65
N SER A 182 10.95 40.16 0.50
CA SER A 182 12.23 40.69 -0.01
C SER A 182 13.18 41.17 1.09
N GLY A 183 12.72 41.34 2.34
CA GLY A 183 13.53 41.84 3.46
C GLY A 183 13.03 41.42 4.84
N ASP A 184 13.86 41.63 5.86
CA ASP A 184 13.58 41.13 7.23
C ASP A 184 12.46 41.91 7.94
N GLU A 185 12.26 43.19 7.61
CA GLU A 185 11.13 43.99 8.12
C GLU A 185 9.79 43.50 7.56
N GLU A 186 9.73 43.19 6.27
CA GLU A 186 8.54 42.64 5.62
C GLU A 186 8.25 41.21 6.12
N SER A 187 9.30 40.45 6.40
CA SER A 187 9.23 39.10 7.00
C SER A 187 8.53 39.13 8.36
N GLN A 188 8.93 40.06 9.23
CA GLN A 188 8.31 40.24 10.54
C GLN A 188 6.87 40.75 10.46
N GLN A 189 6.57 41.64 9.51
CA GLN A 189 5.21 42.17 9.32
C GLN A 189 4.22 41.14 8.79
N LYS A 190 4.64 40.31 7.82
CA LYS A 190 3.80 39.26 7.22
C LYS A 190 3.81 37.96 8.01
N GLY A 191 4.79 37.73 8.89
CA GLY A 191 4.97 36.46 9.58
C GLY A 191 5.47 35.35 8.66
N VAL A 192 6.42 35.67 7.76
CA VAL A 192 6.99 34.72 6.79
C VAL A 192 8.52 34.80 6.86
N HIS A 193 9.16 33.85 7.52
CA HIS A 193 10.61 33.80 7.69
C HIS A 193 11.26 32.69 6.84
N ALA A 194 10.47 31.76 6.30
CA ALA A 194 10.92 30.71 5.38
C ALA A 194 10.99 31.23 3.94
N LYS A 195 12.16 31.73 3.53
CA LYS A 195 12.40 32.26 2.17
C LYS A 195 12.52 31.14 1.14
N GLY A 196 11.96 31.32 -0.06
CA GLY A 196 12.11 30.41 -1.21
C GLY A 196 11.01 29.35 -1.37
N LEU A 197 10.07 29.25 -0.42
CA LEU A 197 8.94 28.31 -0.53
C LEU A 197 7.96 28.69 -1.65
N ASP A 198 8.00 29.93 -2.13
CA ASP A 198 7.24 30.43 -3.28
C ASP A 198 7.63 29.76 -4.60
N SER A 199 8.84 29.22 -4.67
CA SER A 199 9.37 28.50 -5.84
C SER A 199 9.02 27.01 -5.87
N GLU A 200 8.43 26.46 -4.81
CA GLU A 200 8.10 25.03 -4.71
C GLU A 200 6.96 24.64 -5.65
N THR A 201 6.99 23.39 -6.11
CA THR A 201 5.89 22.82 -6.88
C THR A 201 4.69 22.59 -5.97
N CYS A 202 3.48 22.88 -6.46
CA CYS A 202 2.24 22.80 -5.69
C CYS A 202 1.29 21.74 -6.28
N LEU A 203 0.32 21.30 -5.48
CA LEU A 203 -0.60 20.20 -5.83
C LEU A 203 -1.37 20.45 -7.14
N ILE A 204 -1.68 21.72 -7.42
CA ILE A 204 -2.23 22.17 -8.69
C ILE A 204 -1.44 23.40 -9.20
N PRO A 205 -1.36 23.61 -10.53
CA PRO A 205 -0.78 24.81 -11.12
C PRO A 205 -1.66 26.03 -10.83
N ALA A 206 -1.04 27.20 -10.73
CA ALA A 206 -1.77 28.46 -10.55
C ALA A 206 -2.36 28.95 -11.87
N GLU A 207 -3.69 29.13 -11.94
CA GLU A 207 -4.38 29.77 -13.05
C GLU A 207 -4.33 31.31 -12.91
N GLY A 208 -3.15 31.88 -12.69
CA GLY A 208 -2.94 33.32 -12.45
C GLY A 208 -2.07 33.61 -11.22
N SER A 209 -2.33 34.72 -10.53
CA SER A 209 -1.69 35.01 -9.25
C SER A 209 -2.24 34.08 -8.17
N ARG A 210 -1.34 33.38 -7.46
CA ARG A 210 -1.72 32.56 -6.32
C ARG A 210 -2.42 33.40 -5.25
N PRO A 211 -3.53 32.93 -4.65
CA PRO A 211 -4.13 33.61 -3.50
C PRO A 211 -3.10 33.70 -2.37
N CYS A 212 -3.09 34.82 -1.66
CA CYS A 212 -2.13 35.10 -0.60
C CYS A 212 -2.78 35.94 0.51
N ALA A 213 -2.71 35.45 1.75
CA ALA A 213 -3.16 36.18 2.93
C ALA A 213 -2.25 37.38 3.24
N ALA A 214 -2.80 38.36 3.96
CA ALA A 214 -2.05 39.57 4.34
C ALA A 214 -0.94 39.28 5.36
N ASN A 215 -1.20 38.39 6.31
CA ASN A 215 -0.27 37.96 7.34
C ASN A 215 -0.57 36.50 7.77
N TYR A 216 0.42 35.87 8.38
CA TYR A 216 0.37 34.48 8.78
C TYR A 216 0.61 34.30 10.27
N SER A 217 -0.06 33.31 10.86
CA SER A 217 0.14 32.95 12.25
C SER A 217 1.45 32.17 12.42
N PHE A 218 2.06 32.28 13.60
CA PHE A 218 3.22 31.46 13.96
C PHE A 218 2.97 29.96 13.73
N VAL A 219 1.78 29.47 14.10
CA VAL A 219 1.40 28.05 13.89
C VAL A 219 1.43 27.66 12.41
N THR A 220 1.00 28.54 11.51
CA THR A 220 1.05 28.29 10.06
C THR A 220 2.49 28.12 9.61
N GLU A 221 3.34 29.10 9.92
CA GLU A 221 4.76 29.06 9.58
C GLU A 221 5.46 27.81 10.12
N CYS A 222 5.18 27.44 11.36
CA CYS A 222 5.76 26.27 11.99
C CYS A 222 5.45 24.97 11.25
N LEU A 223 4.20 24.77 10.81
CA LEU A 223 3.83 23.56 10.07
C LEU A 223 4.71 23.38 8.82
N PHE A 224 4.83 24.44 8.01
CA PHE A 224 5.61 24.39 6.78
C PHE A 224 7.10 24.25 7.05
N LEU A 225 7.64 24.91 8.08
CA LEU A 225 9.04 24.76 8.48
C LEU A 225 9.38 23.32 8.92
N VAL A 226 8.50 22.65 9.66
CA VAL A 226 8.73 21.25 10.06
C VAL A 226 8.76 20.35 8.85
N HIS A 227 7.76 20.46 7.97
CA HIS A 227 7.75 19.62 6.77
C HIS A 227 8.93 19.90 5.86
N HIS A 228 9.35 21.16 5.74
CA HIS A 228 10.58 21.49 5.01
C HIS A 228 11.81 20.87 5.68
N SER A 229 11.87 20.84 7.02
CA SER A 229 12.95 20.17 7.75
C SER A 229 12.95 18.65 7.57
N LEU A 230 11.77 18.01 7.47
CA LEU A 230 11.64 16.58 7.17
C LEU A 230 12.14 16.29 5.74
N ASN A 231 11.82 17.16 4.79
CA ASN A 231 12.25 16.99 3.41
C ASN A 231 13.78 17.06 3.27
N LEU A 232 14.41 18.06 3.92
CA LEU A 232 15.86 18.21 3.88
C LEU A 232 16.60 17.22 4.79
N GLY A 233 15.97 16.78 5.88
CA GLY A 233 16.57 15.94 6.92
C GLY A 233 16.18 14.47 6.81
N PHE A 234 14.98 14.13 7.25
CA PHE A 234 14.49 12.75 7.34
C PHE A 234 14.54 12.05 5.97
N ASN A 235 14.02 12.66 4.91
CA ASN A 235 13.98 12.04 3.58
C ASN A 235 15.40 11.76 3.05
N VAL A 236 16.33 12.70 3.23
CA VAL A 236 17.73 12.52 2.81
C VAL A 236 18.39 11.38 3.58
N CYS A 237 18.15 11.30 4.89
CA CYS A 237 18.63 10.20 5.72
C CYS A 237 18.03 8.86 5.29
N PHE A 238 16.73 8.82 5.03
CA PHE A 238 16.04 7.62 4.59
C PHE A 238 16.53 7.14 3.22
N GLN A 239 16.69 8.04 2.25
CA GLN A 239 17.27 7.71 0.94
C GLN A 239 18.68 7.13 1.09
N LYS A 240 19.52 7.73 1.95
CA LYS A 240 20.86 7.23 2.22
C LYS A 240 20.83 5.84 2.84
N LEU A 241 19.92 5.59 3.78
CA LEU A 241 19.70 4.28 4.38
C LEU A 241 19.36 3.22 3.32
N MET A 242 18.54 3.58 2.33
CA MET A 242 18.15 2.68 1.24
C MET A 242 19.28 2.37 0.28
N GLN A 243 20.08 3.37 -0.08
CA GLN A 243 21.30 3.17 -0.87
C GLN A 243 22.29 2.24 -0.15
N LEU A 244 22.51 2.45 1.15
CA LEU A 244 23.38 1.57 1.95
C LEU A 244 22.87 0.12 1.94
N ASN A 245 21.56 -0.09 2.09
CA ASN A 245 20.98 -1.41 2.05
C ASN A 245 21.16 -2.11 0.69
N GLN A 246 21.03 -1.38 -0.42
CA GLN A 246 21.28 -1.90 -1.76
C GLN A 246 22.76 -2.31 -1.93
N SER A 247 23.69 -1.43 -1.55
CA SER A 247 25.13 -1.72 -1.65
C SER A 247 25.56 -2.92 -0.79
N ILE A 248 24.93 -3.11 0.38
CA ILE A 248 25.14 -4.31 1.21
C ILE A 248 24.70 -5.56 0.46
N GLY A 249 23.54 -5.55 -0.20
CA GLY A 249 23.04 -6.67 -0.99
C GLY A 249 23.94 -7.01 -2.20
N GLU A 250 24.44 -5.99 -2.90
CA GLU A 250 25.39 -6.17 -4.01
C GLU A 250 26.69 -6.84 -3.54
N ILE A 251 27.23 -6.41 -2.40
CA ILE A 251 28.43 -7.01 -1.80
C ILE A 251 28.17 -8.44 -1.32
N GLN A 252 27.00 -8.73 -0.76
CA GLN A 252 26.62 -10.09 -0.35
C GLN A 252 26.59 -11.05 -1.55
N ASN A 253 26.04 -10.59 -2.68
CA ASN A 253 26.02 -11.38 -3.92
C ASN A 253 27.44 -11.59 -4.47
N ALA A 254 28.28 -10.54 -4.47
CA ALA A 254 29.67 -10.62 -4.91
C ALA A 254 30.52 -11.54 -4.00
N HIS A 255 30.29 -11.51 -2.68
CA HIS A 255 30.95 -12.39 -1.71
C HIS A 255 30.57 -13.85 -1.94
N THR A 256 29.34 -14.13 -2.35
CA THR A 256 28.89 -15.50 -2.64
C THR A 256 29.52 -16.06 -3.92
N GLN A 257 29.88 -15.18 -4.87
CA GLN A 257 30.43 -15.58 -6.17
C GLN A 257 31.98 -15.61 -6.23
N ASN A 258 32.69 -14.82 -5.41
CA ASN A 258 34.14 -14.66 -5.49
C ASN A 258 34.87 -15.06 -4.20
N SER A 259 35.54 -16.21 -4.21
CA SER A 259 36.31 -16.74 -3.05
C SER A 259 37.66 -16.04 -2.79
N ASN A 260 38.17 -15.26 -3.74
CA ASN A 260 39.58 -14.81 -3.73
C ASN A 260 39.80 -13.40 -3.12
N MET A 261 38.73 -12.65 -2.83
CA MET A 261 38.78 -11.26 -2.30
C MET A 261 38.07 -11.11 -0.95
N LEU A 262 37.77 -12.22 -0.26
CA LEU A 262 36.88 -12.28 0.91
C LEU A 262 37.18 -11.25 2.00
N GLN A 263 38.46 -11.07 2.37
CA GLN A 263 38.83 -10.15 3.46
C GLN A 263 38.51 -8.68 3.16
N THR A 264 38.71 -8.23 1.92
CA THR A 264 38.42 -6.84 1.51
C THR A 264 36.91 -6.60 1.41
N LEU A 265 36.16 -7.57 0.91
CA LEU A 265 34.69 -7.53 0.88
C LEU A 265 34.10 -7.54 2.30
N GLU A 266 34.67 -8.33 3.23
CA GLU A 266 34.24 -8.37 4.63
C GLU A 266 34.47 -7.03 5.35
N GLU A 267 35.61 -6.37 5.13
CA GLU A 267 35.90 -5.07 5.75
C GLU A 267 35.00 -3.96 5.20
N GLN A 268 34.76 -3.95 3.89
CA GLN A 268 33.79 -3.04 3.26
C GLN A 268 32.36 -3.28 3.76
N MET A 269 31.93 -4.54 3.86
CA MET A 269 30.62 -4.91 4.40
C MET A 269 30.47 -4.44 5.85
N LYS A 270 31.52 -4.61 6.68
CA LYS A 270 31.50 -4.17 8.08
C LYS A 270 31.32 -2.66 8.19
N ARG A 271 32.01 -1.88 7.36
CA ARG A 271 31.86 -0.41 7.32
C ARG A 271 30.44 0.00 6.95
N LEU A 272 29.91 -0.52 5.84
CA LEU A 272 28.58 -0.18 5.36
C LEU A 272 27.48 -0.60 6.34
N MET A 273 27.63 -1.77 6.97
CA MET A 273 26.67 -2.24 7.98
C MET A 273 26.69 -1.34 9.23
N THR A 274 27.86 -0.84 9.63
CA THR A 274 27.97 0.08 10.78
C THR A 274 27.26 1.41 10.48
N GLU A 275 27.49 1.98 9.29
CA GLU A 275 26.80 3.19 8.83
C GLU A 275 25.28 2.96 8.75
N TYR A 276 24.86 1.83 8.18
CA TYR A 276 23.44 1.44 8.05
C TYR A 276 22.74 1.30 9.41
N LEU A 277 23.33 0.55 10.35
CA LEU A 277 22.73 0.31 11.66
C LEU A 277 22.66 1.60 12.50
N SER A 278 23.68 2.46 12.42
CA SER A 278 23.70 3.74 13.13
C SER A 278 22.60 4.67 12.63
N LEU A 279 22.49 4.80 11.30
CA LEU A 279 21.47 5.63 10.66
C LEU A 279 20.06 5.08 10.92
N ARG A 280 19.89 3.75 10.86
CA ARG A 280 18.63 3.09 11.20
C ARG A 280 18.22 3.34 12.65
N GLY A 281 19.17 3.25 13.58
CA GLY A 281 18.91 3.52 15.00
C GLY A 281 18.44 4.95 15.24
N ALA A 282 19.09 5.94 14.62
CA ALA A 282 18.72 7.34 14.73
C ALA A 282 17.31 7.62 14.17
N LEU A 283 16.94 7.00 13.05
CA LEU A 283 15.62 7.16 12.43
C LEU A 283 14.49 6.40 13.15
N LEU A 284 14.82 5.45 14.03
CA LEU A 284 13.87 4.65 14.82
C LEU A 284 13.74 5.15 16.27
N GLU A 285 14.23 6.36 16.56
CA GLU A 285 14.03 6.99 17.85
C GLU A 285 12.52 7.18 18.10
N THR A 286 12.05 6.74 19.27
CA THR A 286 10.60 6.53 19.52
C THR A 286 9.83 7.85 19.56
N SER A 287 10.38 8.88 20.24
CA SER A 287 9.74 10.19 20.33
C SER A 287 9.60 10.86 18.96
N ALA A 288 10.66 10.83 18.15
CA ALA A 288 10.66 11.37 16.79
C ALA A 288 9.64 10.63 15.89
N MET A 289 9.55 9.31 16.00
CA MET A 289 8.59 8.49 15.25
C MET A 289 7.14 8.78 15.62
N GLU A 290 6.86 8.93 16.91
CA GLU A 290 5.54 9.35 17.39
C GLU A 290 5.21 10.77 16.89
N GLY A 291 6.15 11.72 17.02
CA GLY A 291 5.99 13.09 16.54
C GLY A 291 5.67 13.17 15.05
N MET A 292 6.41 12.43 14.21
CA MET A 292 6.15 12.36 12.77
C MET A 292 4.79 11.73 12.45
N SER A 293 4.39 10.68 13.17
CA SER A 293 3.07 10.05 12.99
C SER A 293 1.93 11.04 13.24
N HIS A 294 2.00 11.77 14.35
CA HIS A 294 1.01 12.80 14.70
C HIS A 294 1.00 13.96 13.69
N LEU A 295 2.17 14.43 13.28
CA LEU A 295 2.28 15.50 12.28
C LEU A 295 1.61 15.09 10.96
N HIS A 296 1.87 13.88 10.48
CA HIS A 296 1.30 13.38 9.23
C HIS A 296 -0.22 13.19 9.31
N ALA A 297 -0.74 12.65 10.41
CA ALA A 297 -2.18 12.54 10.63
C ALA A 297 -2.88 13.93 10.71
N ALA A 298 -2.25 14.89 11.40
CA ALA A 298 -2.75 16.26 11.48
C ALA A 298 -2.72 16.96 10.12
N THR A 299 -1.63 16.80 9.36
CA THR A 299 -1.49 17.34 8.00
C THR A 299 -2.54 16.74 7.07
N ALA A 300 -2.79 15.43 7.16
CA ALA A 300 -3.82 14.76 6.39
C ALA A 300 -5.23 15.33 6.69
N THR A 301 -5.55 15.50 7.98
CA THR A 301 -6.82 16.09 8.42
C THR A 301 -6.98 17.53 7.92
N TRP A 302 -5.94 18.36 8.06
CA TRP A 302 -5.94 19.75 7.61
C TRP A 302 -6.12 19.86 6.09
N LEU A 303 -5.37 19.09 5.31
CA LEU A 303 -5.46 19.10 3.84
C LEU A 303 -6.85 18.69 3.35
N VAL A 304 -7.49 17.72 3.99
CA VAL A 304 -8.88 17.35 3.68
C VAL A 304 -9.84 18.53 3.93
N GLN A 305 -9.66 19.26 5.03
CA GLN A 305 -10.47 20.46 5.30
C GLN A 305 -10.20 21.59 4.30
N VAL A 306 -8.96 21.75 3.81
CA VAL A 306 -8.62 22.70 2.73
C VAL A 306 -9.37 22.34 1.43
N VAL A 307 -9.55 21.04 1.13
CA VAL A 307 -10.31 20.60 -0.04
C VAL A 307 -11.81 20.84 0.11
N VAL A 308 -12.37 20.60 1.30
CA VAL A 308 -13.81 20.73 1.57
C VAL A 308 -14.23 22.20 1.82
N ASP A 309 -13.28 23.11 2.04
CA ASP A 309 -13.52 24.55 2.08
C ASP A 309 -13.67 25.14 0.67
N VAL A 310 -14.79 24.86 0.01
CA VAL A 310 -15.09 25.23 -1.39
C VAL A 310 -15.48 26.71 -1.55
N ASP A 311 -15.68 27.46 -0.45
CA ASP A 311 -16.15 28.86 -0.51
C ASP A 311 -15.06 29.88 -0.93
N SER A 312 -13.88 29.40 -1.34
CA SER A 312 -12.62 30.13 -1.53
C SER A 312 -12.48 30.94 -2.85
N ALA A 313 -13.59 31.21 -3.55
CA ALA A 313 -13.57 31.96 -4.82
C ALA A 313 -13.50 33.51 -4.66
N GLU A 314 -13.70 34.03 -3.45
CA GLU A 314 -13.62 35.47 -3.16
C GLU A 314 -12.27 35.85 -2.51
N GLU A 315 -11.77 37.06 -2.77
CA GLU A 315 -10.59 37.60 -2.08
C GLU A 315 -10.89 37.75 -0.58
N ARG A 316 -10.12 37.08 0.26
CA ARG A 316 -10.26 37.08 1.72
C ARG A 316 -9.01 37.62 2.40
N GLU A 317 -9.19 38.11 3.63
CA GLU A 317 -8.07 38.48 4.51
C GLU A 317 -7.23 37.26 4.91
N HIS A 318 -7.90 36.12 5.10
CA HIS A 318 -7.30 34.82 5.42
C HIS A 318 -7.99 33.68 4.64
N TYR A 319 -7.23 32.62 4.34
CA TYR A 319 -7.67 31.49 3.52
C TYR A 319 -7.71 30.15 4.28
N PHE A 320 -7.59 30.18 5.61
CA PHE A 320 -7.74 28.99 6.44
C PHE A 320 -9.23 28.51 6.47
N PRO A 321 -9.51 27.20 6.56
CA PRO A 321 -10.88 26.66 6.49
C PRO A 321 -11.88 27.20 7.53
N GLY A 322 -11.41 27.57 8.73
CA GLY A 322 -12.16 28.35 9.72
C GLY A 322 -13.29 27.62 10.46
N SER A 323 -13.85 26.56 9.88
CA SER A 323 -14.83 25.66 10.50
C SER A 323 -14.62 24.22 10.03
N LEU A 324 -14.92 23.26 10.90
CA LEU A 324 -14.87 21.85 10.55
C LEU A 324 -16.09 21.47 9.71
N ARG A 325 -15.82 20.93 8.52
CA ARG A 325 -16.86 20.44 7.61
C ARG A 325 -16.83 18.91 7.57
N PRO A 326 -17.99 18.24 7.65
CA PRO A 326 -18.05 16.80 7.49
C PRO A 326 -17.71 16.42 6.05
N VAL A 327 -16.93 15.35 5.91
CA VAL A 327 -16.52 14.81 4.60
C VAL A 327 -17.60 13.85 4.13
N HIS A 328 -18.29 14.19 3.05
CA HIS A 328 -19.27 13.33 2.41
C HIS A 328 -18.88 13.10 0.96
N PHE A 329 -18.79 11.83 0.56
CA PHE A 329 -18.55 11.44 -0.83
C PHE A 329 -19.88 11.24 -1.57
N PRO A 330 -19.96 11.59 -2.87
CA PRO A 330 -18.91 12.22 -3.69
C PRO A 330 -18.66 13.68 -3.31
N LEU A 331 -17.41 14.12 -3.43
CA LEU A 331 -16.99 15.49 -3.15
C LEU A 331 -17.35 16.43 -4.31
N SER A 332 -17.34 17.74 -4.06
CA SER A 332 -17.56 18.77 -5.09
C SER A 332 -16.61 18.62 -6.29
N GLU A 333 -17.10 18.90 -7.50
CA GLU A 333 -16.28 18.96 -8.73
C GLU A 333 -15.33 20.16 -8.75
N HIS A 334 -15.58 21.18 -7.91
CA HIS A 334 -14.73 22.35 -7.81
C HIS A 334 -13.63 22.15 -6.77
N ALA A 335 -12.37 22.30 -7.18
CA ALA A 335 -11.23 22.37 -6.27
C ALA A 335 -11.05 23.79 -5.72
N SER A 336 -10.63 23.89 -4.45
CA SER A 336 -10.23 25.17 -3.87
C SER A 336 -9.00 25.73 -4.61
N PRO A 337 -9.00 27.01 -5.03
CA PRO A 337 -7.83 27.64 -5.65
C PRO A 337 -6.62 27.70 -4.71
N THR A 338 -6.83 27.58 -3.40
CA THR A 338 -5.75 27.56 -2.39
C THR A 338 -4.86 26.32 -2.51
N LEU A 339 -5.32 25.25 -3.16
CA LEU A 339 -4.48 24.09 -3.49
C LEU A 339 -3.29 24.46 -4.38
N ALA A 340 -3.39 25.56 -5.15
CA ALA A 340 -2.28 26.07 -5.96
C ALA A 340 -1.13 26.67 -5.13
N CYS A 341 -1.35 26.80 -3.82
CA CYS A 341 -0.37 27.29 -2.85
C CYS A 341 0.16 26.19 -1.93
N VAL A 342 -0.42 24.99 -1.97
CA VAL A 342 -0.01 23.87 -1.13
C VAL A 342 1.11 23.10 -1.83
N PRO A 343 2.31 23.00 -1.25
CA PRO A 343 3.45 22.37 -1.91
C PRO A 343 3.34 20.83 -1.92
N GLU A 344 3.87 20.22 -2.98
CA GLU A 344 3.83 18.77 -3.19
C GLU A 344 4.59 17.99 -2.11
N PHE A 345 5.68 18.56 -1.57
CA PHE A 345 6.55 17.89 -0.60
C PHE A 345 5.83 17.47 0.70
N LEU A 346 4.68 18.08 1.04
CA LEU A 346 3.87 17.66 2.19
C LEU A 346 3.39 16.22 2.04
N LEU A 347 2.94 15.86 0.84
CA LEU A 347 2.49 14.52 0.51
C LEU A 347 3.68 13.58 0.26
N GLU A 348 4.79 14.08 -0.28
CA GLU A 348 6.01 13.28 -0.44
C GLU A 348 6.64 12.88 0.89
N ASN A 349 6.62 13.77 1.89
CA ASN A 349 7.07 13.46 3.25
C ASN A 349 6.20 12.35 3.85
N LEU A 350 4.88 12.44 3.71
CA LEU A 350 3.94 11.41 4.15
C LEU A 350 4.24 10.06 3.48
N ALA A 351 4.46 10.04 2.16
CA ALA A 351 4.78 8.82 1.43
C ALA A 351 6.10 8.19 1.89
N SER A 352 7.12 9.02 2.07
CA SER A 352 8.44 8.60 2.55
C SER A 352 8.34 8.00 3.96
N PHE A 353 7.57 8.65 4.84
CA PHE A 353 7.35 8.19 6.20
C PHE A 353 6.58 6.87 6.26
N LEU A 354 5.48 6.71 5.51
CA LEU A 354 4.73 5.46 5.45
C LEU A 354 5.58 4.30 4.93
N THR A 355 6.36 4.56 3.87
CA THR A 355 7.29 3.57 3.31
C THR A 355 8.35 3.15 4.35
N PHE A 356 8.88 4.11 5.10
CA PHE A 356 9.85 3.85 6.17
C PHE A 356 9.23 3.02 7.31
N VAL A 357 8.08 3.46 7.84
CA VAL A 357 7.37 2.78 8.93
C VAL A 357 7.06 1.34 8.55
N ARG A 358 6.44 1.12 7.39
CA ARG A 358 6.13 -0.22 6.89
C ARG A 358 7.36 -1.12 6.84
N ARG A 359 8.48 -0.60 6.35
CA ARG A 359 9.70 -1.39 6.15
C ARG A 359 10.46 -1.69 7.45
N PHE A 360 10.44 -0.78 8.42
CA PHE A 360 11.35 -0.84 9.55
C PHE A 360 10.68 -0.93 10.93
N ASN A 361 9.44 -0.47 11.06
CA ASN A 361 8.66 -0.53 12.29
C ASN A 361 7.14 -0.63 12.02
N PRO A 362 6.65 -1.76 11.47
CA PRO A 362 5.23 -1.92 11.14
C PRO A 362 4.30 -1.82 12.36
N ARG A 363 4.84 -1.93 13.59
CA ARG A 363 4.06 -1.78 14.84
C ARG A 363 3.37 -0.42 14.97
N THR A 364 4.01 0.65 14.48
CA THR A 364 3.42 2.00 14.47
C THR A 364 2.10 2.05 13.70
N LEU A 365 1.92 1.17 12.70
CA LEU A 365 0.68 1.11 11.91
C LEU A 365 -0.47 0.43 12.68
N GLU A 366 -0.19 -0.35 13.71
CA GLU A 366 -1.20 -1.12 14.46
C GLU A 366 -1.56 -0.48 15.80
N GLU A 367 -0.56 -0.01 16.56
CA GLU A 367 -0.74 0.52 17.93
C GLU A 367 -1.58 1.80 17.96
N ASN A 368 -1.56 2.59 16.88
CA ASN A 368 -2.34 3.83 16.72
C ASN A 368 -3.14 3.87 15.41
N ALA A 369 -3.49 2.70 14.88
CA ALA A 369 -4.03 2.52 13.53
C ALA A 369 -5.21 3.45 13.20
N GLU A 370 -6.23 3.52 14.06
CA GLU A 370 -7.43 4.33 13.79
C GLU A 370 -7.08 5.82 13.67
N ARG A 371 -6.19 6.32 14.53
CA ARG A 371 -5.83 7.76 14.59
C ARG A 371 -4.84 8.18 13.53
N PHE A 372 -3.98 7.25 13.13
CA PHE A 372 -2.96 7.51 12.13
C PHE A 372 -3.47 7.20 10.72
N LEU A 373 -4.04 6.01 10.51
CA LEU A 373 -4.45 5.53 9.19
C LEU A 373 -5.76 6.16 8.70
N ASN A 374 -6.77 6.42 9.55
CA ASN A 374 -8.05 6.98 9.06
C ASN A 374 -7.89 8.35 8.38
N PRO A 375 -7.18 9.33 8.98
CA PRO A 375 -6.98 10.63 8.33
C PRO A 375 -6.23 10.50 7.01
N ILE A 376 -5.24 9.61 6.96
CA ILE A 376 -4.43 9.39 5.75
C ILE A 376 -5.25 8.67 4.68
N LEU A 377 -6.05 7.67 5.03
CA LEU A 377 -6.95 7.02 4.07
C LEU A 377 -7.95 8.04 3.52
N THR A 378 -8.54 8.86 4.38
CA THR A 378 -9.47 9.93 3.97
C THR A 378 -8.80 10.92 3.03
N LEU A 379 -7.54 11.31 3.32
CA LEU A 379 -6.72 12.14 2.44
C LEU A 379 -6.52 11.49 1.07
N ILE A 380 -6.07 10.23 1.04
CA ILE A 380 -5.84 9.50 -0.21
C ILE A 380 -7.14 9.43 -1.02
N LEU A 381 -8.26 9.05 -0.39
CA LEU A 381 -9.56 9.01 -1.07
C LEU A 381 -9.96 10.40 -1.61
N THR A 382 -9.79 11.45 -0.82
CA THR A 382 -10.15 12.83 -1.20
C THR A 382 -9.36 13.34 -2.40
N PHE A 383 -8.05 13.10 -2.45
CA PHE A 383 -7.17 13.57 -3.52
C PHE A 383 -7.13 12.64 -4.75
N MET A 384 -7.38 11.34 -4.57
CA MET A 384 -7.37 10.37 -5.67
C MET A 384 -8.68 10.34 -6.44
N ASP A 385 -9.80 10.71 -5.82
CA ASP A 385 -11.14 10.77 -6.43
C ASP A 385 -11.18 11.60 -7.73
N ALA A 386 -10.49 12.76 -7.77
CA ALA A 386 -10.46 13.60 -8.97
C ALA A 386 -9.04 14.13 -9.31
N PRO A 387 -8.60 14.09 -10.58
CA PRO A 387 -7.28 14.58 -10.99
C PRO A 387 -7.05 16.07 -10.68
N HIS A 388 -8.09 16.89 -10.73
CA HIS A 388 -7.98 18.34 -10.54
C HIS A 388 -7.62 18.76 -9.09
N ARG A 389 -7.56 17.83 -8.13
CA ARG A 389 -7.14 18.11 -6.74
C ARG A 389 -5.65 17.84 -6.49
N MET A 390 -5.04 17.04 -7.37
CA MET A 390 -3.61 16.70 -7.35
C MET A 390 -3.25 16.27 -8.77
N LEU A 391 -2.67 17.19 -9.55
CA LEU A 391 -2.45 16.98 -10.99
C LEU A 391 -1.22 16.12 -11.29
N ASN A 392 -0.19 16.17 -10.44
CA ASN A 392 1.06 15.46 -10.68
C ASN A 392 0.84 13.93 -10.67
N PRO A 393 0.97 13.24 -11.82
CA PRO A 393 0.68 11.82 -11.92
C PRO A 393 1.67 10.96 -11.12
N HIS A 394 2.91 11.42 -10.92
CA HIS A 394 3.91 10.71 -10.12
C HIS A 394 3.55 10.75 -8.64
N LEU A 395 3.08 11.91 -8.15
CA LEU A 395 2.61 12.04 -6.77
C LEU A 395 1.37 11.18 -6.53
N ARG A 396 0.43 11.14 -7.49
CA ARG A 396 -0.72 10.22 -7.46
C ARG A 396 -0.30 8.75 -7.39
N ALA A 397 0.67 8.35 -8.20
CA ALA A 397 1.21 6.99 -8.16
C ALA A 397 1.84 6.67 -6.79
N ARG A 398 2.62 7.61 -6.22
CA ARG A 398 3.18 7.49 -4.86
C ARG A 398 2.08 7.36 -3.79
N MET A 399 0.99 8.11 -3.89
CA MET A 399 -0.15 7.97 -2.97
C MET A 399 -0.86 6.61 -3.12
N ALA A 400 -0.97 6.08 -4.34
CA ALA A 400 -1.48 4.72 -4.56
C ALA A 400 -0.57 3.67 -3.94
N GLU A 401 0.75 3.80 -4.07
CA GLU A 401 1.72 2.90 -3.41
C GLU A 401 1.65 2.98 -1.88
N CYS A 402 1.30 4.15 -1.31
CA CYS A 402 1.11 4.29 0.13
C CYS A 402 0.02 3.36 0.66
N LEU A 403 -1.02 3.06 -0.12
CA LEU A 403 -2.07 2.10 0.25
C LEU A 403 -1.51 0.69 0.50
N GLU A 404 -0.38 0.33 -0.10
CA GLU A 404 0.28 -0.95 0.18
C GLU A 404 0.72 -1.05 1.65
N SER A 405 1.04 0.08 2.29
CA SER A 405 1.37 0.13 3.72
C SER A 405 0.15 -0.14 4.62
N PHE A 406 -1.05 -0.01 4.07
CA PHE A 406 -2.30 -0.20 4.79
C PHE A 406 -2.74 -1.65 4.72
N LEU A 407 -2.18 -2.46 3.82
CA LEU A 407 -2.54 -3.85 3.65
C LEU A 407 -1.82 -4.74 4.69
N PRO A 408 -2.51 -5.72 5.29
CA PRO A 408 -1.88 -6.79 6.07
C PRO A 408 -0.84 -7.56 5.25
N HIS A 409 0.36 -7.84 5.77
CA HIS A 409 1.29 -8.71 5.04
C HIS A 409 1.06 -10.20 5.39
N PRO A 410 1.01 -11.13 4.42
CA PRO A 410 0.79 -12.55 4.69
C PRO A 410 1.84 -13.19 5.61
N GLU A 411 3.08 -12.70 5.59
CA GLU A 411 4.16 -13.16 6.48
C GLU A 411 3.87 -12.81 7.96
N GLU A 412 3.22 -11.67 8.23
CA GLU A 412 2.83 -11.23 9.58
C GLU A 412 1.75 -12.13 10.19
N ARG A 413 0.94 -12.82 9.36
CA ARG A 413 -0.03 -13.84 9.82
C ARG A 413 0.65 -15.14 10.26
N ASN A 414 1.83 -15.47 9.71
CA ASN A 414 2.59 -16.69 10.05
C ASN A 414 3.50 -16.49 11.28
N ASP A 415 3.92 -15.25 11.56
CA ASP A 415 4.79 -14.90 12.70
C ASP A 415 4.09 -14.93 14.06
N LEU A 416 2.76 -15.15 14.12
CA LEU A 416 2.03 -15.48 15.35
C LEU A 416 2.65 -16.68 16.11
N ASN A 417 3.42 -17.53 15.42
CA ASN A 417 4.08 -18.70 15.99
C ASN A 417 5.54 -18.49 16.45
N GLN A 418 6.13 -17.29 16.35
CA GLN A 418 7.52 -17.02 16.78
C GLN A 418 7.62 -15.88 17.81
N LEU A 419 7.73 -16.25 19.09
CA LEU A 419 8.39 -15.54 20.23
C LEU A 419 8.17 -14.03 20.46
N ASN A 420 7.32 -13.34 19.71
CA ASN A 420 6.92 -11.96 19.97
C ASN A 420 5.51 -11.69 19.42
N PRO A 421 4.45 -12.01 20.18
CA PRO A 421 3.09 -11.81 19.74
C PRO A 421 2.80 -10.31 19.71
N ASN A 422 2.66 -9.72 18.52
CA ASN A 422 1.86 -8.50 18.41
C ASN A 422 0.42 -8.90 18.80
N PRO A 423 -0.16 -8.39 19.91
CA PRO A 423 -1.48 -8.82 20.37
C PRO A 423 -2.60 -8.52 19.37
N PHE A 424 -2.38 -7.54 18.48
CA PHE A 424 -3.37 -7.05 17.51
C PHE A 424 -3.09 -7.52 16.08
N GLY A 425 -1.96 -8.18 15.80
CA GLY A 425 -1.64 -8.69 14.47
C GLY A 425 -1.75 -7.60 13.38
N CYS A 426 -2.57 -7.87 12.36
CA CYS A 426 -2.91 -6.94 11.27
C CYS A 426 -4.37 -6.43 11.36
N PHE A 427 -4.99 -6.57 12.54
CA PHE A 427 -6.43 -6.43 12.72
C PHE A 427 -6.95 -5.04 12.35
N HIS A 428 -6.30 -3.97 12.81
CA HIS A 428 -6.82 -2.63 12.56
C HIS A 428 -6.70 -2.22 11.09
N ARG A 429 -5.59 -2.59 10.44
CA ARG A 429 -5.42 -2.44 8.98
C ARG A 429 -6.49 -3.20 8.20
N GLU A 430 -6.82 -4.43 8.61
CA GLU A 430 -7.89 -5.20 7.98
C GLU A 430 -9.28 -4.58 8.21
N GLN A 431 -9.58 -4.17 9.45
CA GLN A 431 -10.85 -3.51 9.79
C GLN A 431 -11.06 -2.20 9.04
N LEU A 432 -9.98 -1.46 8.76
CA LEU A 432 -10.03 -0.21 8.01
C LEU A 432 -10.77 -0.36 6.68
N PHE A 433 -10.52 -1.46 5.95
CA PHE A 433 -11.17 -1.72 4.66
C PHE A 433 -12.52 -2.40 4.80
N LEU A 434 -12.68 -3.33 5.75
CA LEU A 434 -13.91 -4.08 5.95
C LEU A 434 -15.05 -3.22 6.51
N THR A 435 -14.74 -2.20 7.30
CA THR A 435 -15.73 -1.34 7.96
C THR A 435 -15.94 -0.01 7.24
N HIS A 436 -15.13 0.31 6.22
CA HIS A 436 -15.22 1.60 5.54
C HIS A 436 -16.62 1.81 4.93
N PRO A 437 -17.33 2.90 5.26
CA PRO A 437 -18.72 3.11 4.87
C PRO A 437 -18.93 3.17 3.36
N HIS A 438 -17.90 3.59 2.60
CA HIS A 438 -17.95 3.68 1.14
C HIS A 438 -17.36 2.46 0.41
N ARG A 439 -17.00 1.36 1.10
CA ARG A 439 -16.30 0.21 0.47
C ARG A 439 -17.07 -0.43 -0.69
N LEU A 440 -18.41 -0.40 -0.64
CA LEU A 440 -19.29 -0.92 -1.70
C LEU A 440 -19.89 0.18 -2.59
N HIS A 441 -19.52 1.45 -2.40
CA HIS A 441 -20.17 2.57 -3.09
C HIS A 441 -19.98 2.48 -4.60
N LEU A 442 -18.74 2.33 -5.07
CA LEU A 442 -18.40 2.25 -6.49
C LEU A 442 -19.03 1.01 -7.17
N ALA A 443 -19.16 -0.10 -6.44
CA ALA A 443 -19.82 -1.29 -6.93
C ALA A 443 -21.32 -1.05 -7.15
N LYS A 444 -22.01 -0.51 -6.14
CA LYS A 444 -23.44 -0.17 -6.22
C LYS A 444 -23.74 0.87 -7.28
N GLU A 445 -22.88 1.88 -7.41
CA GLU A 445 -22.98 2.89 -8.47
C GLU A 445 -22.82 2.27 -9.85
N ALA A 446 -21.84 1.37 -10.03
CA ALA A 446 -21.65 0.69 -11.30
C ALA A 446 -22.81 -0.23 -11.66
N GLU A 447 -23.35 -0.99 -10.70
CA GLU A 447 -24.55 -1.81 -10.87
C GLU A 447 -25.74 -0.98 -11.36
N ALA A 448 -25.96 0.20 -10.78
CA ALA A 448 -27.06 1.08 -11.17
C ALA A 448 -26.88 1.72 -12.56
N ASN A 449 -25.64 1.81 -13.05
CA ASN A 449 -25.28 2.57 -14.24
C ASN A 449 -24.55 1.72 -15.31
N MET A 450 -24.80 0.41 -15.37
CA MET A 450 -24.15 -0.52 -16.30
C MET A 450 -24.30 -0.14 -17.78
N GLU A 451 -25.36 0.58 -18.14
CA GLU A 451 -25.67 1.00 -19.51
C GLU A 451 -25.51 2.51 -19.75
N ALA A 452 -24.86 3.23 -18.82
CA ALA A 452 -24.62 4.67 -18.97
C ALA A 452 -23.71 4.98 -20.17
N THR A 453 -23.93 6.14 -20.82
CA THR A 453 -23.13 6.60 -21.97
C THR A 453 -21.62 6.59 -21.68
N THR A 454 -21.25 7.00 -20.48
CA THR A 454 -19.90 6.84 -19.94
C THR A 454 -19.89 5.68 -18.95
N PRO A 455 -19.21 4.56 -19.26
CA PRO A 455 -19.15 3.42 -18.36
C PRO A 455 -18.62 3.82 -16.98
N PRO A 456 -19.27 3.37 -15.88
CA PRO A 456 -18.84 3.66 -14.52
C PRO A 456 -17.39 3.26 -14.27
N LEU A 457 -16.69 4.00 -13.41
CA LEU A 457 -15.27 3.79 -13.13
C LEU A 457 -14.97 2.34 -12.74
N PHE A 458 -15.81 1.75 -11.88
CA PHE A 458 -15.61 0.38 -11.41
C PHE A 458 -15.83 -0.66 -12.52
N LEU A 459 -16.78 -0.43 -13.43
CA LEU A 459 -16.98 -1.29 -14.60
C LEU A 459 -15.76 -1.22 -15.55
N ARG A 460 -15.19 -0.03 -15.75
CA ARG A 460 -13.95 0.16 -16.51
C ARG A 460 -12.77 -0.54 -15.86
N PHE A 461 -12.67 -0.47 -14.53
CA PHE A 461 -11.65 -1.16 -13.75
C PHE A 461 -11.76 -2.68 -13.89
N ILE A 462 -12.94 -3.27 -13.72
CA ILE A 462 -13.15 -4.72 -13.91
C ILE A 462 -12.81 -5.14 -15.35
N ASN A 463 -13.22 -4.33 -16.34
CA ASN A 463 -12.89 -4.60 -17.73
C ASN A 463 -11.37 -4.64 -17.98
N LEU A 464 -10.63 -3.66 -17.44
CA LEU A 464 -9.17 -3.62 -17.50
C LEU A 464 -8.55 -4.82 -16.77
N LEU A 465 -9.03 -5.13 -15.57
CA LEU A 465 -8.53 -6.24 -14.76
C LEU A 465 -8.70 -7.59 -15.48
N MET A 466 -9.82 -7.82 -16.17
CA MET A 466 -10.00 -9.02 -16.99
C MET A 466 -9.09 -9.04 -18.21
N ASN A 467 -8.88 -7.90 -18.86
CA ASN A 467 -7.94 -7.82 -20.00
C ASN A 467 -6.51 -8.13 -19.56
N ASP A 468 -6.09 -7.57 -18.41
CA ASP A 468 -4.80 -7.83 -17.81
C ASP A 468 -4.68 -9.30 -17.38
N ALA A 469 -5.74 -9.91 -16.83
CA ALA A 469 -5.77 -11.32 -16.51
C ALA A 469 -5.50 -12.18 -17.76
N VAL A 470 -6.24 -11.95 -18.85
CA VAL A 470 -6.05 -12.61 -20.16
C VAL A 470 -4.60 -12.50 -20.62
N PHE A 471 -4.09 -11.27 -20.69
CA PHE A 471 -2.75 -11.00 -21.18
C PHE A 471 -1.65 -11.64 -20.32
N LEU A 472 -1.69 -11.40 -19.00
CA LEU A 472 -0.65 -11.85 -18.08
C LEU A 472 -0.60 -13.37 -17.97
N LEU A 473 -1.75 -14.05 -17.89
CA LEU A 473 -1.74 -15.51 -17.83
C LEU A 473 -1.26 -16.12 -19.14
N ASP A 474 -1.64 -15.57 -20.30
CA ASP A 474 -1.13 -16.05 -21.60
C ASP A 474 0.37 -15.89 -21.74
N GLU A 475 0.91 -14.70 -21.42
CA GLU A 475 2.35 -14.46 -21.44
C GLU A 475 3.07 -15.36 -20.44
N SER A 476 2.52 -15.54 -19.24
CA SER A 476 3.08 -16.44 -18.24
C SER A 476 3.19 -17.89 -18.75
N LEU A 477 2.12 -18.43 -19.36
CA LEU A 477 2.10 -19.79 -19.88
C LEU A 477 3.01 -19.95 -21.10
N ASN A 478 3.05 -18.94 -21.98
CA ASN A 478 3.93 -18.91 -23.15
C ASN A 478 5.40 -18.90 -22.72
N ASN A 479 5.77 -18.04 -21.78
CA ASN A 479 7.12 -17.95 -21.23
C ASN A 479 7.54 -19.27 -20.55
N MET A 480 6.64 -19.92 -19.82
CA MET A 480 6.90 -21.24 -19.22
C MET A 480 7.09 -22.35 -20.27
N ALA A 481 6.33 -22.31 -21.37
CA ALA A 481 6.50 -23.26 -22.48
C ALA A 481 7.83 -23.03 -23.23
N GLN A 482 8.22 -21.77 -23.43
CA GLN A 482 9.52 -21.41 -24.01
C GLN A 482 10.67 -21.88 -23.12
N LEU A 483 10.61 -21.63 -21.81
CA LEU A 483 11.59 -22.11 -20.85
C LEU A 483 11.73 -23.63 -20.88
N ARG A 484 10.62 -24.36 -20.95
CA ARG A 484 10.66 -25.82 -21.09
C ARG A 484 11.38 -26.25 -22.36
N THR A 485 11.11 -25.58 -23.48
CA THR A 485 11.75 -25.86 -24.78
C THR A 485 13.25 -25.61 -24.70
N MET A 486 13.67 -24.48 -24.12
CA MET A 486 15.08 -24.13 -23.92
C MET A 486 15.79 -25.12 -22.97
N GLN A 487 15.16 -25.50 -21.85
CA GLN A 487 15.69 -26.50 -20.92
C GLN A 487 15.86 -27.87 -21.59
N THR A 488 14.89 -28.27 -22.42
CA THR A 488 14.95 -29.54 -23.15
C THR A 488 16.09 -29.55 -24.17
N ALA A 489 16.24 -28.48 -24.96
CA ALA A 489 17.34 -28.33 -25.92
C ALA A 489 18.71 -28.34 -25.23
N ARG A 490 18.81 -27.67 -24.08
CA ARG A 490 20.01 -27.68 -23.22
C ARG A 490 20.35 -29.09 -22.74
N ASP A 491 19.38 -29.80 -22.20
CA ASP A 491 19.55 -31.17 -21.68
C ASP A 491 19.88 -32.18 -22.80
N ALA A 492 19.36 -31.95 -24.01
CA ALA A 492 19.66 -32.73 -25.19
C ALA A 492 21.04 -32.44 -25.80
N GLY A 493 21.73 -31.39 -25.32
CA GLY A 493 23.04 -30.99 -25.83
C GLY A 493 22.99 -30.40 -27.24
N GLU A 494 21.87 -29.77 -27.63
CA GLU A 494 21.67 -29.21 -28.97
C GLU A 494 22.50 -27.95 -29.23
N TRP A 495 23.03 -27.32 -28.17
CA TRP A 495 23.87 -26.12 -28.27
C TRP A 495 25.31 -26.52 -28.60
N ALA A 496 25.64 -26.53 -29.89
CA ALA A 496 26.89 -27.10 -30.39
C ALA A 496 28.12 -26.20 -30.20
N ASP A 497 27.94 -24.87 -30.16
CA ASP A 497 29.02 -23.89 -30.00
C ASP A 497 28.97 -23.18 -28.63
N VAL A 498 30.14 -22.86 -28.05
CA VAL A 498 30.30 -22.14 -26.78
C VAL A 498 29.67 -20.75 -26.84
N ARG A 499 29.73 -20.09 -28.01
CA ARG A 499 29.09 -18.78 -28.23
C ARG A 499 27.57 -18.89 -28.22
N GLU A 500 27.04 -19.89 -28.91
CA GLU A 500 25.60 -20.17 -28.96
C GLU A 500 25.07 -20.57 -27.59
N GLN A 501 25.80 -21.43 -26.87
CA GLN A 501 25.49 -21.78 -25.48
C GLN A 501 25.43 -20.54 -24.59
N THR A 502 26.44 -19.66 -24.65
CA THR A 502 26.45 -18.43 -23.83
C THR A 502 25.28 -17.51 -24.15
N GLN A 503 24.90 -17.40 -25.43
CA GLN A 503 23.77 -16.59 -25.87
C GLN A 503 22.44 -17.19 -25.40
N ASN A 504 22.24 -18.49 -25.59
CA ASN A 504 21.03 -19.20 -25.18
C ASN A 504 20.86 -19.22 -23.66
N GLU A 505 21.95 -19.32 -22.90
CA GLU A 505 21.93 -19.20 -21.43
C GLU A 505 21.47 -17.81 -20.98
N ARG A 506 21.96 -16.72 -21.63
CA ARG A 506 21.50 -15.35 -21.34
C ARG A 506 20.04 -15.16 -21.67
N LEU A 507 19.59 -15.68 -22.82
CA LEU A 507 18.19 -15.61 -23.23
C LEU A 507 17.29 -16.38 -22.25
N MET A 508 17.73 -17.56 -21.81
CA MET A 508 17.00 -18.36 -20.82
C MET A 508 16.89 -17.64 -19.47
N MET A 509 17.96 -17.00 -18.99
CA MET A 509 17.92 -16.18 -17.77
C MET A 509 16.96 -15.00 -17.90
N HIS A 510 17.02 -14.28 -19.03
CA HIS A 510 16.13 -13.15 -19.30
C HIS A 510 14.66 -13.59 -19.37
N THR A 511 14.37 -14.67 -20.10
CA THR A 511 13.03 -15.27 -20.19
C THR A 511 12.55 -15.74 -18.82
N GLY A 512 13.45 -16.32 -18.00
CA GLY A 512 13.15 -16.74 -16.64
C GLY A 512 12.73 -15.58 -15.73
N MET A 513 13.40 -14.44 -15.84
CA MET A 513 13.04 -13.22 -15.10
C MET A 513 11.66 -12.70 -15.48
N ILE A 514 11.36 -12.64 -16.79
CA ILE A 514 10.05 -12.21 -17.29
C ILE A 514 8.96 -13.19 -16.85
N ALA A 515 9.18 -14.50 -17.04
CA ALA A 515 8.24 -15.54 -16.62
C ALA A 515 7.89 -15.41 -15.13
N ARG A 516 8.89 -15.16 -14.28
CA ARG A 516 8.68 -14.95 -12.84
C ARG A 516 7.76 -13.75 -12.57
N PHE A 517 8.01 -12.63 -13.24
CA PHE A 517 7.19 -11.43 -13.09
C PHE A 517 5.74 -11.66 -13.53
N ASP A 518 5.54 -12.24 -14.72
CA ASP A 518 4.21 -12.51 -15.25
C ASP A 518 3.44 -13.53 -14.40
N ASN A 519 4.13 -14.55 -13.87
CA ASN A 519 3.53 -15.54 -12.96
C ASN A 519 3.04 -14.88 -11.66
N ILE A 520 3.82 -13.98 -11.07
CA ILE A 520 3.42 -13.25 -9.86
C ILE A 520 2.20 -12.38 -10.18
N LEU A 521 2.30 -11.51 -11.18
CA LEU A 521 1.22 -10.59 -11.52
C LEU A 521 -0.07 -11.32 -11.95
N GLY A 522 0.04 -12.36 -12.77
CA GLY A 522 -1.10 -13.16 -13.20
C GLY A 522 -1.80 -13.83 -12.01
N ARG A 523 -1.03 -14.40 -11.07
CA ARG A 523 -1.57 -15.00 -9.85
C ARG A 523 -2.30 -13.96 -8.98
N GLU A 524 -1.69 -12.81 -8.74
CA GLU A 524 -2.32 -11.73 -7.96
C GLU A 524 -3.57 -11.16 -8.66
N THR A 525 -3.55 -11.04 -9.99
CA THR A 525 -4.70 -10.56 -10.78
C THR A 525 -5.90 -11.50 -10.64
N ILE A 526 -5.68 -12.82 -10.73
CA ILE A 526 -6.73 -13.82 -10.50
C ILE A 526 -7.20 -13.83 -9.04
N HIS A 527 -6.29 -13.62 -8.09
CA HIS A 527 -6.67 -13.50 -6.69
C HIS A 527 -7.55 -12.26 -6.43
N ILE A 528 -7.23 -11.11 -7.02
CA ILE A 528 -8.08 -9.91 -6.92
C ILE A 528 -9.47 -10.18 -7.51
N LEU A 529 -9.56 -10.86 -8.66
CA LEU A 529 -10.86 -11.26 -9.23
C LEU A 529 -11.64 -12.20 -8.28
N GLU A 530 -10.96 -13.14 -7.63
CA GLU A 530 -11.56 -14.02 -6.62
C GLU A 530 -12.09 -13.24 -5.41
N LEU A 531 -11.31 -12.27 -4.90
CA LEU A 531 -11.75 -11.39 -3.82
C LEU A 531 -12.96 -10.54 -4.23
N LEU A 532 -12.94 -9.92 -5.41
CA LEU A 532 -14.04 -9.10 -5.89
C LEU A 532 -15.34 -9.91 -6.04
N THR A 533 -15.25 -11.10 -6.62
CA THR A 533 -16.42 -11.97 -6.83
C THR A 533 -16.99 -12.53 -5.54
N SER A 534 -16.23 -12.58 -4.44
CA SER A 534 -16.72 -13.02 -3.13
C SER A 534 -17.76 -12.07 -2.52
N GLU A 535 -17.68 -10.78 -2.83
CA GLU A 535 -18.57 -9.74 -2.28
C GLU A 535 -19.50 -9.14 -3.36
N ILE A 536 -19.04 -9.05 -4.61
CA ILE A 536 -19.75 -8.37 -5.70
C ILE A 536 -19.92 -9.35 -6.86
N THR A 537 -21.11 -9.96 -6.99
CA THR A 537 -21.39 -10.99 -8.02
C THR A 537 -22.20 -10.46 -9.20
N SER A 538 -23.18 -9.60 -8.91
CA SER A 538 -24.12 -8.92 -9.83
C SER A 538 -23.47 -8.41 -11.13
N ILE A 539 -22.37 -7.66 -11.02
CA ILE A 539 -21.69 -7.01 -12.15
C ILE A 539 -21.07 -8.05 -13.09
N PHE A 540 -20.44 -9.09 -12.54
CA PHE A 540 -19.86 -10.18 -13.32
C PHE A 540 -20.93 -11.03 -14.00
N CYS A 541 -22.12 -11.12 -13.40
CA CYS A 541 -23.26 -11.85 -13.93
C CYS A 541 -24.15 -11.04 -14.90
N HIS A 542 -23.84 -9.76 -15.12
CA HIS A 542 -24.60 -8.91 -16.02
C HIS A 542 -24.42 -9.36 -17.49
N PRO A 543 -25.46 -9.30 -18.35
CA PRO A 543 -25.39 -9.75 -19.76
C PRO A 543 -24.21 -9.19 -20.57
N THR A 544 -23.76 -7.97 -20.26
CA THR A 544 -22.61 -7.35 -20.95
C THR A 544 -21.25 -7.94 -20.57
N MET A 545 -21.12 -8.58 -19.40
CA MET A 545 -19.84 -9.04 -18.83
C MET A 545 -19.77 -10.56 -18.69
N VAL A 546 -20.91 -11.23 -18.49
CA VAL A 546 -21.01 -12.62 -18.08
C VAL A 546 -20.35 -13.61 -19.04
N GLU A 547 -20.46 -13.40 -20.34
CA GLU A 547 -19.79 -14.24 -21.34
C GLU A 547 -18.28 -14.09 -21.28
N ARG A 548 -17.77 -12.88 -21.05
CA ARG A 548 -16.33 -12.61 -21.04
C ARG A 548 -15.66 -13.26 -19.84
N ILE A 549 -16.24 -13.10 -18.65
CA ILE A 549 -15.72 -13.74 -17.45
C ILE A 549 -15.82 -15.26 -17.57
N ALA A 550 -16.93 -15.81 -18.09
CA ALA A 550 -17.09 -17.25 -18.29
C ALA A 550 -16.06 -17.83 -19.28
N SER A 551 -15.91 -17.23 -20.47
CA SER A 551 -14.92 -17.67 -21.45
C SER A 551 -13.49 -17.55 -20.95
N MET A 552 -13.15 -16.47 -20.23
CA MET A 552 -11.83 -16.29 -19.62
C MET A 552 -11.53 -17.40 -18.60
N LEU A 553 -12.46 -17.65 -17.67
CA LEU A 553 -12.28 -18.68 -16.65
C LEU A 553 -12.19 -20.09 -17.26
N ASN A 554 -13.01 -20.39 -18.27
CA ASN A 554 -12.98 -21.68 -18.97
C ASN A 554 -11.64 -21.88 -19.67
N TYR A 555 -11.19 -20.85 -20.40
CA TYR A 555 -9.94 -20.85 -21.12
C TYR A 555 -8.76 -21.17 -20.19
N PHE A 556 -8.63 -20.45 -19.08
CA PHE A 556 -7.54 -20.69 -18.14
C PHE A 556 -7.64 -22.03 -17.44
N LEU A 557 -8.83 -22.40 -17.00
CA LEU A 557 -9.01 -23.70 -16.34
C LEU A 557 -8.60 -24.82 -17.32
N TYR A 558 -9.04 -24.75 -18.57
CA TYR A 558 -8.69 -25.71 -19.62
C TYR A 558 -7.17 -25.81 -19.84
N HIS A 559 -6.46 -24.68 -19.94
CA HIS A 559 -5.01 -24.68 -20.13
C HIS A 559 -4.24 -25.23 -18.91
N LEU A 560 -4.74 -25.00 -17.69
CA LEU A 560 -4.08 -25.43 -16.45
C LEU A 560 -4.37 -26.89 -16.07
N VAL A 561 -5.57 -27.41 -16.35
CA VAL A 561 -5.98 -28.79 -15.95
C VAL A 561 -6.02 -29.78 -17.11
N GLY A 562 -6.18 -29.27 -18.33
CA GLY A 562 -6.36 -30.05 -19.56
C GLY A 562 -5.08 -30.69 -20.11
N PRO A 563 -5.10 -31.12 -21.38
CA PRO A 563 -4.00 -31.90 -21.97
C PRO A 563 -2.68 -31.13 -22.04
N ASN A 564 -2.77 -29.80 -22.20
CA ASN A 564 -1.62 -28.91 -22.39
C ASN A 564 -0.83 -28.64 -21.10
N LYS A 565 -1.33 -29.00 -19.91
CA LYS A 565 -0.66 -28.69 -18.64
C LYS A 565 0.78 -29.21 -18.53
N LYS A 566 1.09 -30.30 -19.25
CA LYS A 566 2.46 -30.86 -19.29
C LYS A 566 3.45 -29.92 -19.99
N ASN A 567 2.96 -29.03 -20.86
CA ASN A 567 3.77 -28.06 -21.62
C ASN A 567 4.44 -27.02 -20.74
N PHE A 568 3.93 -26.81 -19.53
CA PHE A 568 4.43 -25.81 -18.59
C PHE A 568 5.27 -26.42 -17.46
N LYS A 569 5.59 -27.71 -17.54
CA LYS A 569 6.38 -28.41 -16.51
C LYS A 569 7.88 -28.21 -16.75
N VAL A 570 8.48 -27.33 -15.96
CA VAL A 570 9.93 -27.06 -15.89
C VAL A 570 10.54 -27.69 -14.62
N LYS A 571 11.87 -27.84 -14.56
CA LYS A 571 12.55 -28.46 -13.40
C LYS A 571 12.43 -27.63 -12.13
N ASP A 572 12.55 -26.31 -12.23
CA ASP A 572 12.63 -25.38 -11.09
C ASP A 572 11.43 -24.43 -11.01
N GLN A 573 10.20 -24.96 -10.98
CA GLN A 573 8.96 -24.15 -11.00
C GLN A 573 8.90 -23.06 -9.91
N LYS A 574 9.48 -23.33 -8.74
CA LYS A 574 9.52 -22.36 -7.63
C LYS A 574 10.39 -21.14 -7.94
N GLU A 575 11.47 -21.29 -8.71
CA GLU A 575 12.33 -20.17 -9.11
C GLU A 575 11.54 -19.13 -9.92
N TYR A 576 10.60 -19.61 -10.73
CA TYR A 576 9.75 -18.80 -11.58
C TYR A 576 8.42 -18.43 -10.93
N GLU A 577 8.22 -18.68 -9.62
CA GLU A 577 6.95 -18.41 -8.92
C GLU A 577 5.72 -19.06 -9.60
N PHE A 578 5.93 -20.16 -10.33
CA PHE A 578 4.87 -20.81 -11.09
C PHE A 578 4.10 -21.80 -10.20
N ASP A 579 2.96 -21.35 -9.68
CA ASP A 579 2.05 -22.15 -8.85
C ASP A 579 0.66 -22.32 -9.50
N PRO A 580 0.55 -23.16 -10.55
CA PRO A 580 -0.69 -23.35 -11.27
C PRO A 580 -1.79 -23.97 -10.40
N ALA A 581 -1.45 -24.68 -9.33
CA ALA A 581 -2.43 -25.34 -8.49
C ALA A 581 -3.22 -24.35 -7.63
N ASN A 582 -2.53 -23.35 -7.06
CA ASN A 582 -3.20 -22.25 -6.35
C ASN A 582 -3.99 -21.34 -7.31
N THR A 583 -3.51 -21.11 -8.54
CA THR A 583 -4.30 -20.40 -9.56
C THR A 583 -5.58 -21.15 -9.90
N VAL A 584 -5.53 -22.48 -10.07
CA VAL A 584 -6.73 -23.32 -10.26
C VAL A 584 -7.67 -23.23 -9.07
N LEU A 585 -7.16 -23.22 -7.83
CA LEU A 585 -7.97 -23.05 -6.63
C LEU A 585 -8.76 -21.73 -6.67
N ASN A 586 -8.10 -20.61 -6.96
CA ASN A 586 -8.76 -19.30 -7.02
C ASN A 586 -9.78 -19.24 -8.16
N ILE A 587 -9.46 -19.79 -9.33
CA ILE A 587 -10.43 -19.92 -10.45
C ILE A 587 -11.66 -20.72 -10.01
N CYS A 588 -11.49 -21.85 -9.33
CA CYS A 588 -12.59 -22.68 -8.84
C CYS A 588 -13.46 -21.93 -7.82
N LYS A 589 -12.87 -21.11 -6.94
CA LYS A 589 -13.64 -20.27 -6.02
C LYS A 589 -14.48 -19.24 -6.76
N ILE A 590 -13.96 -18.60 -7.81
CA ILE A 590 -14.73 -17.67 -8.65
C ILE A 590 -15.96 -18.37 -9.24
N TYR A 591 -15.82 -19.59 -9.76
CA TYR A 591 -16.97 -20.38 -10.23
C TYR A 591 -18.02 -20.60 -9.13
N VAL A 592 -17.58 -20.91 -7.91
CA VAL A 592 -18.46 -21.12 -6.75
C VAL A 592 -19.15 -19.83 -6.34
N HIS A 593 -18.46 -18.67 -6.33
CA HIS A 593 -19.06 -17.38 -6.01
C HIS A 593 -20.17 -16.98 -6.99
N LEU A 594 -20.04 -17.35 -8.26
CA LEU A 594 -20.95 -16.93 -9.34
C LEU A 594 -22.02 -17.99 -9.68
N VAL A 595 -22.04 -19.14 -9.00
CA VAL A 595 -22.91 -20.29 -9.33
C VAL A 595 -24.40 -19.99 -9.25
N ASP A 596 -24.80 -19.06 -8.39
CA ASP A 596 -26.20 -18.71 -8.19
C ASP A 596 -26.82 -18.06 -9.43
N SER A 597 -26.01 -17.45 -10.30
CA SER A 597 -26.47 -16.86 -11.55
C SER A 597 -26.62 -17.91 -12.66
N ASP A 598 -27.87 -18.13 -13.09
CA ASP A 598 -28.16 -18.97 -14.26
C ASP A 598 -27.50 -18.42 -15.52
N ALA A 599 -27.44 -17.09 -15.67
CA ALA A 599 -26.77 -16.45 -16.80
C ALA A 599 -25.29 -16.83 -16.86
N PHE A 600 -24.60 -16.86 -15.71
CA PHE A 600 -23.21 -17.29 -15.65
C PHE A 600 -23.05 -18.77 -15.98
N CYS A 601 -23.84 -19.65 -15.36
CA CYS A 601 -23.75 -21.08 -15.65
C CYS A 601 -24.08 -21.41 -17.13
N SER A 602 -25.05 -20.70 -17.73
CA SER A 602 -25.35 -20.80 -19.16
C SER A 602 -24.16 -20.34 -20.01
N ALA A 603 -23.57 -19.17 -19.73
CA ALA A 603 -22.41 -18.66 -20.46
C ALA A 603 -21.20 -19.61 -20.38
N VAL A 604 -20.96 -20.22 -19.21
CA VAL A 604 -19.91 -21.24 -19.03
C VAL A 604 -20.16 -22.44 -19.93
N SER A 605 -21.40 -22.93 -20.03
CA SER A 605 -21.74 -24.09 -20.85
C SER A 605 -21.70 -23.82 -22.36
N GLN A 606 -21.92 -22.58 -22.78
CA GLN A 606 -22.01 -22.17 -24.19
C GLN A 606 -20.64 -21.89 -24.81
N ASP A 607 -19.58 -21.79 -24.01
CA ASP A 607 -18.22 -21.60 -24.50
C ASP A 607 -17.67 -22.87 -25.17
N GLY A 608 -17.95 -23.03 -26.46
CA GLY A 608 -17.51 -24.18 -27.25
C GLY A 608 -15.99 -24.30 -27.44
N ARG A 609 -15.19 -23.32 -27.00
CA ARG A 609 -13.72 -23.34 -27.17
C ARG A 609 -13.00 -24.06 -26.04
N SER A 610 -13.47 -23.90 -24.80
CA SER A 610 -12.72 -24.36 -23.62
C SER A 610 -13.57 -25.18 -22.65
N TYR A 611 -14.90 -25.01 -22.63
CA TYR A 611 -15.76 -25.85 -21.83
C TYR A 611 -15.83 -27.30 -22.36
N SER A 612 -15.78 -28.25 -21.43
CA SER A 612 -16.11 -29.66 -21.71
C SER A 612 -16.71 -30.29 -20.45
N PRO A 613 -17.53 -31.35 -20.56
CA PRO A 613 -18.13 -32.03 -19.41
C PRO A 613 -17.08 -32.55 -18.40
N GLN A 614 -15.85 -32.83 -18.85
CA GLN A 614 -14.76 -33.30 -18.00
C GLN A 614 -13.97 -32.17 -17.33
N LEU A 615 -14.15 -30.90 -17.74
CA LEU A 615 -13.31 -29.78 -17.28
C LEU A 615 -13.27 -29.66 -15.76
N PHE A 616 -14.44 -29.69 -15.11
CA PHE A 616 -14.53 -29.61 -13.64
C PHE A 616 -13.96 -30.85 -12.96
N SER A 617 -14.16 -32.05 -13.52
CA SER A 617 -13.56 -33.29 -12.96
C SER A 617 -12.03 -33.25 -12.96
N LEU A 618 -11.42 -32.67 -14.00
CA LEU A 618 -9.97 -32.48 -14.07
C LEU A 618 -9.46 -31.43 -13.07
N ALA A 619 -10.29 -30.44 -12.74
CA ALA A 619 -9.99 -29.46 -11.70
C ALA A 619 -10.09 -30.09 -10.29
N GLU A 620 -11.10 -30.93 -10.04
CA GLU A 620 -11.23 -31.71 -8.80
C GLU A 620 -9.96 -32.54 -8.52
N ASP A 621 -9.40 -33.20 -9.54
CA ASP A 621 -8.13 -33.95 -9.42
C ASP A 621 -6.95 -33.07 -8.95
N VAL A 622 -6.94 -31.79 -9.29
CA VAL A 622 -5.93 -30.82 -8.82
C VAL A 622 -6.22 -30.43 -7.37
N LEU A 623 -7.47 -30.11 -7.05
CA LEU A 623 -7.91 -29.72 -5.70
C LEU A 623 -7.64 -30.81 -4.66
N VAL A 624 -7.89 -32.08 -5.00
CA VAL A 624 -7.57 -33.23 -4.13
C VAL A 624 -6.08 -33.27 -3.77
N ARG A 625 -5.19 -32.97 -4.73
CA ARG A 625 -3.74 -33.02 -4.52
C ARG A 625 -3.22 -31.92 -3.60
N ILE A 626 -3.88 -30.74 -3.58
CA ILE A 626 -3.49 -29.61 -2.72
C ILE A 626 -4.26 -29.55 -1.40
N GLY A 627 -5.16 -30.51 -1.14
CA GLY A 627 -5.96 -30.54 0.09
C GLY A 627 -7.18 -29.61 0.08
N GLY A 628 -7.66 -29.17 -1.08
CA GLY A 628 -8.83 -28.30 -1.25
C GLY A 628 -10.19 -28.99 -1.07
N ALA A 629 -10.27 -29.97 -0.16
CA ALA A 629 -11.43 -30.86 -0.04
C ALA A 629 -12.75 -30.14 0.26
N SER A 630 -12.71 -29.01 0.98
CA SER A 630 -13.89 -28.20 1.29
C SER A 630 -14.58 -27.64 0.05
N LEU A 631 -13.81 -27.26 -0.98
CA LEU A 631 -14.33 -26.65 -2.21
C LEU A 631 -14.90 -27.67 -3.21
N ILE A 632 -14.53 -28.94 -3.09
CA ILE A 632 -14.91 -29.99 -4.05
C ILE A 632 -16.42 -30.16 -4.12
N SER A 633 -17.10 -30.17 -2.97
CA SER A 633 -18.57 -30.30 -2.91
C SER A 633 -19.28 -29.14 -3.61
N ASP A 634 -18.76 -27.92 -3.43
CA ASP A 634 -19.33 -26.72 -4.05
C ASP A 634 -19.06 -26.72 -5.56
N LEU A 635 -17.87 -27.13 -5.99
CA LEU A 635 -17.53 -27.27 -7.41
C LEU A 635 -18.38 -28.34 -8.11
N GLN A 636 -18.72 -29.43 -7.43
CA GLN A 636 -19.66 -30.44 -7.97
C GLN A 636 -21.06 -29.87 -8.16
N THR A 637 -21.48 -28.94 -7.29
CA THR A 637 -22.74 -28.20 -7.45
C THR A 637 -22.70 -27.33 -8.70
N VAL A 638 -21.59 -26.61 -8.93
CA VAL A 638 -21.34 -25.86 -10.17
C VAL A 638 -21.44 -26.79 -11.39
N ALA A 639 -20.68 -27.90 -11.38
CA ALA A 639 -20.62 -28.83 -12.50
C ALA A 639 -22.00 -29.42 -12.84
N SER A 640 -22.79 -29.77 -11.82
CA SER A 640 -24.16 -30.28 -12.02
C SER A 640 -25.07 -29.23 -12.65
N LYS A 641 -25.02 -27.99 -12.18
CA LYS A 641 -25.86 -26.90 -12.69
C LYS A 641 -25.49 -26.53 -14.13
N VAL A 642 -24.19 -26.36 -14.40
CA VAL A 642 -23.69 -26.08 -15.76
C VAL A 642 -24.03 -27.22 -16.72
N SER A 643 -23.88 -28.50 -16.30
CA SER A 643 -24.21 -29.65 -17.15
C SER A 643 -25.71 -29.71 -17.50
N LYS A 644 -26.60 -29.40 -16.54
CA LYS A 644 -28.04 -29.30 -16.80
C LYS A 644 -28.36 -28.22 -17.83
N LEU A 645 -27.81 -27.02 -17.66
CA LEU A 645 -28.02 -25.91 -18.58
C LEU A 645 -27.39 -26.18 -19.97
N ALA A 646 -26.25 -26.86 -20.03
CA ALA A 646 -25.63 -27.30 -21.28
C ALA A 646 -26.57 -28.23 -22.07
N THR A 647 -27.21 -29.19 -21.38
CA THR A 647 -28.14 -30.15 -22.00
C THR A 647 -29.40 -29.43 -22.50
N GLN A 648 -29.92 -28.49 -21.71
CA GLN A 648 -31.05 -27.67 -22.09
C GLN A 648 -30.73 -26.79 -23.31
N TYR A 649 -29.56 -26.14 -23.31
CA TYR A 649 -29.09 -25.32 -24.42
C TYR A 649 -28.95 -26.14 -25.71
N GLN A 650 -28.33 -27.32 -25.66
CA GLN A 650 -28.22 -28.20 -26.83
C GLN A 650 -29.59 -28.61 -27.38
N THR A 651 -30.58 -28.79 -26.50
CA THR A 651 -31.96 -29.10 -26.90
C THR A 651 -32.62 -27.91 -27.57
N ASP A 652 -32.48 -26.71 -26.98
CA ASP A 652 -33.02 -25.45 -27.51
C ASP A 652 -32.35 -25.07 -28.84
N GLU A 653 -31.03 -25.22 -28.97
CA GLU A 653 -30.27 -24.94 -30.19
C GLU A 653 -30.69 -25.88 -31.33
N ALA A 654 -30.84 -27.18 -31.06
CA ALA A 654 -31.36 -28.13 -32.04
C ALA A 654 -32.80 -27.82 -32.47
N MET A 655 -33.58 -27.21 -31.58
CA MET A 655 -34.96 -26.79 -31.86
C MET A 655 -35.02 -25.51 -32.73
N LEU A 656 -34.03 -24.63 -32.58
CA LEU A 656 -33.97 -23.30 -33.20
C LEU A 656 -32.94 -23.20 -34.34
N SER A 657 -32.34 -24.32 -34.76
CA SER A 657 -31.26 -24.35 -35.75
C SER A 657 -31.66 -23.82 -37.14
N ASP A 658 -32.96 -23.73 -37.42
CA ASP A 658 -33.52 -23.22 -38.67
C ASP A 658 -33.97 -21.74 -38.59
N ALA A 659 -33.38 -20.98 -37.66
CA ALA A 659 -33.61 -19.56 -37.52
C ALA A 659 -33.28 -18.79 -38.82
N PRO A 660 -34.17 -17.90 -39.29
CA PRO A 660 -33.87 -16.98 -40.39
C PRO A 660 -32.62 -16.13 -40.10
N GLU A 661 -31.78 -15.88 -41.13
CA GLU A 661 -30.55 -15.08 -40.99
C GLU A 661 -30.82 -13.68 -40.42
N GLU A 662 -31.98 -13.10 -40.70
CA GLU A 662 -32.41 -11.79 -40.19
C GLU A 662 -32.60 -11.73 -38.66
N PHE A 663 -32.74 -12.88 -38.00
CA PHE A 663 -32.88 -12.98 -36.55
C PHE A 663 -31.54 -13.20 -35.85
N LEU A 664 -30.47 -13.46 -36.61
CA LEU A 664 -29.15 -13.74 -36.09
C LEU A 664 -28.32 -12.47 -35.97
N ASP A 665 -27.57 -12.36 -34.87
CA ASP A 665 -26.58 -11.32 -34.67
C ASP A 665 -25.46 -11.48 -35.72
N PRO A 666 -25.12 -10.45 -36.50
CA PRO A 666 -24.16 -10.55 -37.59
C PRO A 666 -22.69 -10.73 -37.13
N ILE A 667 -22.38 -10.53 -35.85
CA ILE A 667 -21.05 -10.73 -35.26
C ILE A 667 -20.99 -12.10 -34.58
N MET A 668 -21.98 -12.41 -33.74
CA MET A 668 -22.00 -13.63 -32.93
C MET A 668 -22.61 -14.83 -33.66
N SER A 669 -23.37 -14.59 -34.74
CA SER A 669 -24.15 -15.61 -35.46
C SER A 669 -25.10 -16.41 -34.57
N THR A 670 -25.60 -15.78 -33.50
CA THR A 670 -26.56 -16.34 -32.55
C THR A 670 -27.88 -15.57 -32.61
N LEU A 671 -28.97 -16.16 -32.15
CA LEU A 671 -30.28 -15.49 -32.12
C LEU A 671 -30.23 -14.22 -31.26
N MET A 672 -30.63 -13.07 -31.81
CA MET A 672 -30.70 -11.81 -31.06
C MET A 672 -31.82 -11.87 -30.01
N LEU A 673 -31.51 -11.48 -28.76
CA LEU A 673 -32.48 -11.40 -27.66
C LEU A 673 -33.03 -9.98 -27.52
N ASP A 674 -32.18 -8.98 -27.72
CA ASP A 674 -32.55 -7.58 -27.71
C ASP A 674 -31.94 -6.85 -28.91
N PRO A 675 -32.59 -6.96 -30.09
CA PRO A 675 -32.06 -6.40 -31.32
C PRO A 675 -32.07 -4.86 -31.28
N VAL A 676 -30.95 -4.27 -31.66
CA VAL A 676 -30.73 -2.83 -31.69
C VAL A 676 -30.07 -2.37 -32.99
N ILE A 677 -30.45 -1.20 -33.48
CA ILE A 677 -30.01 -0.63 -34.75
C ILE A 677 -28.88 0.36 -34.51
N LEU A 678 -27.76 0.14 -35.19
CA LEU A 678 -26.63 1.07 -35.20
C LEU A 678 -26.90 2.25 -36.15
N PRO A 679 -26.65 3.51 -35.74
CA PRO A 679 -27.05 4.69 -36.51
C PRO A 679 -26.28 4.86 -37.83
N SER A 680 -25.00 4.52 -37.87
CA SER A 680 -24.12 4.75 -39.03
C SER A 680 -24.19 3.59 -40.02
N SER A 681 -23.96 2.35 -39.59
CA SER A 681 -24.03 1.16 -40.44
C SER A 681 -25.46 0.74 -40.79
N ARG A 682 -26.45 1.13 -39.97
CA ARG A 682 -27.85 0.67 -40.03
C ARG A 682 -28.01 -0.84 -39.88
N THR A 683 -26.97 -1.51 -39.43
CA THR A 683 -26.99 -2.94 -39.11
C THR A 683 -27.72 -3.14 -37.78
N THR A 684 -28.52 -4.20 -37.68
CA THR A 684 -29.11 -4.62 -36.40
C THR A 684 -28.18 -5.65 -35.75
N VAL A 685 -27.86 -5.45 -34.48
CA VAL A 685 -27.03 -6.33 -33.65
C VAL A 685 -27.74 -6.55 -32.31
N ASP A 686 -27.32 -7.52 -31.51
CA ASP A 686 -27.82 -7.66 -30.14
C ASP A 686 -27.23 -6.55 -29.24
N ARG A 687 -28.05 -6.04 -28.30
CA ARG A 687 -27.63 -4.99 -27.35
C ARG A 687 -26.40 -5.40 -26.55
N SER A 688 -26.33 -6.65 -26.10
CA SER A 688 -25.20 -7.13 -25.33
C SER A 688 -23.91 -7.18 -26.16
N THR A 689 -24.02 -7.55 -27.44
CA THR A 689 -22.91 -7.58 -28.40
C THR A 689 -22.31 -6.19 -28.58
N ILE A 690 -23.14 -5.17 -28.84
CA ILE A 690 -22.62 -3.81 -29.05
C ILE A 690 -22.13 -3.17 -27.75
N ALA A 691 -22.83 -3.37 -26.63
CA ALA A 691 -22.38 -2.85 -25.34
C ALA A 691 -20.99 -3.40 -24.98
N ARG A 692 -20.75 -4.69 -25.24
CA ARG A 692 -19.44 -5.33 -25.05
C ARG A 692 -18.36 -4.72 -25.94
N HIS A 693 -18.65 -4.46 -27.22
CA HIS A 693 -17.73 -3.80 -28.13
C HIS A 693 -17.35 -2.41 -27.62
N LEU A 694 -18.34 -1.61 -27.20
CA LEU A 694 -18.16 -0.24 -26.72
C LEU A 694 -17.40 -0.11 -25.40
N LEU A 695 -17.32 -1.17 -24.59
CA LEU A 695 -16.45 -1.22 -23.41
C LEU A 695 -14.95 -1.23 -23.77
N SER A 696 -14.62 -1.69 -24.98
CA SER A 696 -13.24 -1.79 -25.47
C SER A 696 -12.91 -0.74 -26.55
N ASP A 697 -13.84 -0.49 -27.47
CA ASP A 697 -13.67 0.44 -28.59
C ASP A 697 -14.97 1.21 -28.85
N GLN A 698 -14.92 2.56 -28.80
CA GLN A 698 -16.09 3.43 -29.00
C GLN A 698 -16.35 3.70 -30.49
N SER A 699 -16.44 2.64 -31.28
CA SER A 699 -16.71 2.72 -32.71
C SER A 699 -17.80 1.76 -33.15
N ASP A 700 -18.36 1.97 -34.34
CA ASP A 700 -19.24 1.01 -34.98
C ASP A 700 -18.39 -0.12 -35.57
N PRO A 701 -18.65 -1.39 -35.23
CA PRO A 701 -17.79 -2.51 -35.61
C PRO A 701 -17.74 -2.77 -37.13
N PHE A 702 -18.67 -2.24 -37.91
CA PHE A 702 -18.76 -2.47 -39.37
C PHE A 702 -18.11 -1.37 -40.20
N ASN A 703 -18.12 -0.12 -39.71
CA ASN A 703 -17.61 1.03 -40.47
C ASN A 703 -16.62 1.92 -39.70
N ARG A 704 -16.34 1.60 -38.42
CA ARG A 704 -15.44 2.33 -37.50
C ARG A 704 -15.82 3.80 -37.26
N ALA A 705 -17.05 4.20 -37.55
CA ALA A 705 -17.55 5.52 -37.20
C ALA A 705 -17.71 5.63 -35.67
N PRO A 706 -17.49 6.80 -35.06
CA PRO A 706 -17.69 6.98 -33.61
C PRO A 706 -19.10 6.58 -33.19
N LEU A 707 -19.20 5.78 -32.12
CA LEU A 707 -20.48 5.26 -31.63
C LEU A 707 -20.48 5.24 -30.10
N THR A 708 -21.62 5.60 -29.51
CA THR A 708 -21.90 5.54 -28.07
C THR A 708 -23.23 4.85 -27.83
N MET A 709 -23.44 4.33 -26.61
CA MET A 709 -24.58 3.46 -26.31
C MET A 709 -25.94 4.16 -26.45
N ASP A 710 -26.01 5.46 -26.16
CA ASP A 710 -27.21 6.28 -26.29
C ASP A 710 -27.63 6.55 -27.74
N MET A 711 -26.70 6.43 -28.69
CA MET A 711 -27.01 6.61 -30.11
C MET A 711 -27.72 5.40 -30.71
N VAL A 712 -27.68 4.25 -30.02
CA VAL A 712 -28.23 2.98 -30.48
C VAL A 712 -29.74 2.96 -30.26
N ARG A 713 -30.51 2.49 -31.26
CA ARG A 713 -31.99 2.49 -31.21
C ARG A 713 -32.53 1.08 -31.07
N SER A 714 -33.45 0.83 -30.14
CA SER A 714 -34.12 -0.46 -30.02
C SER A 714 -34.90 -0.82 -31.30
N ASN A 715 -34.79 -2.07 -31.74
CA ASN A 715 -35.57 -2.60 -32.86
C ASN A 715 -36.75 -3.46 -32.32
N ASP A 716 -37.72 -2.79 -31.70
CA ASP A 716 -38.83 -3.47 -31.03
C ASP A 716 -39.66 -4.36 -31.98
N LEU A 717 -39.77 -3.95 -33.25
CA LEU A 717 -40.45 -4.74 -34.29
C LEU A 717 -39.75 -6.08 -34.54
N LEU A 718 -38.43 -6.07 -34.71
CA LEU A 718 -37.68 -7.31 -34.91
C LEU A 718 -37.71 -8.17 -33.64
N LYS A 719 -37.66 -7.54 -32.46
CA LYS A 719 -37.78 -8.24 -31.18
C LYS A 719 -39.11 -8.99 -31.07
N GLU A 720 -40.22 -8.36 -31.45
CA GLU A 720 -41.54 -9.01 -31.48
C GLU A 720 -41.59 -10.18 -32.47
N GLN A 721 -41.00 -10.01 -33.66
CA GLN A 721 -40.92 -11.07 -34.68
C GLN A 721 -40.12 -12.29 -34.20
N ILE A 722 -38.94 -12.05 -33.63
CA ILE A 722 -38.10 -13.10 -33.04
C ILE A 722 -38.86 -13.83 -31.93
N THR A 723 -39.49 -13.07 -31.03
CA THR A 723 -40.24 -13.64 -29.90
C THR A 723 -41.42 -14.50 -30.37
N ALA A 724 -42.16 -14.03 -31.38
CA ALA A 724 -43.26 -14.78 -31.97
C ALA A 724 -42.79 -16.08 -32.62
N TRP A 725 -41.70 -16.01 -33.41
CA TRP A 725 -41.12 -17.18 -34.07
C TRP A 725 -40.61 -18.22 -33.08
N VAL A 726 -39.88 -17.80 -32.03
CA VAL A 726 -39.43 -18.70 -30.96
C VAL A 726 -40.61 -19.39 -30.28
N SER A 727 -41.70 -18.65 -30.02
CA SER A 727 -42.90 -19.21 -29.39
C SER A 727 -43.60 -20.25 -30.28
N GLU A 728 -43.74 -19.96 -31.58
CA GLU A 728 -44.30 -20.89 -32.56
C GLU A 728 -43.48 -22.19 -32.63
N LYS A 729 -42.15 -22.07 -32.69
CA LYS A 729 -41.24 -23.23 -32.69
C LYS A 729 -41.35 -24.05 -31.41
N ARG A 730 -41.42 -23.41 -30.23
CA ARG A 730 -41.60 -24.11 -28.94
C ARG A 730 -42.92 -24.86 -28.88
N GLN A 731 -44.01 -24.28 -29.38
CA GLN A 731 -45.32 -24.94 -29.44
C GLN A 731 -45.30 -26.14 -30.39
N SER A 732 -44.68 -25.99 -31.56
CA SER A 732 -44.52 -27.04 -32.56
C SER A 732 -43.76 -28.24 -31.99
N TYR A 733 -42.68 -27.97 -31.27
CA TYR A 733 -41.84 -28.99 -30.62
C TYR A 733 -42.55 -29.70 -29.46
N ASN A 734 -43.26 -28.96 -28.61
CA ASN A 734 -44.05 -29.58 -27.53
C ASN A 734 -45.20 -30.45 -28.08
N THR A 735 -45.85 -30.02 -29.16
CA THR A 735 -46.91 -30.78 -29.81
C THR A 735 -46.38 -32.10 -30.40
N SER A 736 -45.21 -32.08 -31.04
CA SER A 736 -44.57 -33.28 -31.59
C SER A 736 -44.08 -34.24 -30.50
N LEU A 737 -43.59 -33.72 -29.36
CA LEU A 737 -43.28 -34.51 -28.16
C LEU A 737 -44.51 -35.22 -27.59
N THR A 738 -45.64 -34.51 -27.45
CA THR A 738 -46.90 -35.13 -26.95
C THR A 738 -47.44 -36.20 -27.88
N MET A 739 -47.40 -35.98 -29.21
CA MET A 739 -47.83 -36.99 -30.18
C MET A 739 -46.94 -38.23 -30.19
N ASN A 740 -45.64 -38.09 -29.92
CA ASN A 740 -44.72 -39.23 -29.84
C ASN A 740 -44.89 -40.05 -28.56
N MET A 741 -45.30 -39.43 -27.43
CA MET A 741 -45.62 -40.16 -26.19
C MET A 741 -46.95 -40.94 -26.30
N ASP A 742 -47.96 -40.39 -26.97
CA ASP A 742 -49.24 -41.06 -27.22
C ASP A 742 -49.13 -42.19 -28.26
N ALA A 743 -48.11 -42.18 -29.13
CA ALA A 743 -47.85 -43.24 -30.10
C ALA A 743 -46.97 -44.39 -29.56
N SER A 744 -46.36 -44.21 -28.38
CA SER A 744 -45.47 -45.19 -27.72
C SER A 744 -46.07 -45.81 -26.44
N SER A 745 -47.31 -45.43 -26.11
CA SER A 745 -48.19 -46.10 -25.13
C SER A 745 -49.24 -46.96 -25.85
#